data_AF-A0A1I6T5Z4-F1
#
_entry.id   AF-A0A1I6T5Z4-F1
#
_cell.length_a   1.000
_cell.length_b   1.000
_cell.length_c   1.000
_cell.angle_alpha   90.00
_cell.angle_beta   90.00
_cell.angle_gamma   90.00
#
_symmetry.space_group_name_H-M   'P 1'
#
loop_
_entity.id
_entity.type
_entity.pdbx_description
1 polymer ?
#
loop_
_entity_poly.entity_id
_entity_poly.type
_entity_poly.pdbx_seq_one_letter_code
_entity_poly.pdbx_strand_id
1 'polypeptide(L)'
;MEADLPLLEDDWAVAEIPAPGPWRALTVAEANDLLTAGGYGLWVEQEPDGALLLAGIGTGIRLGETATWADLYRALVRLRRTRRVFDAAWLNRLTGALDPEPARSAQITEVPAEQVDLLTGTDRELAHRVLASLHGPATGPTVPFPEARVTVGRRERAVRVQAVDSRDRALRELRSWERLAAVVAGDPELRMHCATQPVPGAVVDTGTGSTALLRVVDPAPAHPRHPGGTIAADLDALLHPGADGTPQLLRVVLDNRFTRREDELDHFLEHLVRPLLRVFRRALDTHGLGLFALDETGFAVELSPELQATGRIVVTDHERITAEPSRAEVTTGVRALVSTLERLGEGFAALRGADRACEVRDAVRRVTAEELRYLAPHTAELLSGEQPLQSYAHTVPESQDEVLKSVLDRVQQGTRRRRWDPDAPRPAVVIDVDLCGLIPLQRIADATRAISGPRPGAPAGILELAGPATLPVLPTHAPGSWENFVRASGLGERYPGVDWDALRGDFLRAFQSRPRERLGTDRVNAGLARFVWDVQDAGGQVVFCTARKERFRDVTADLLADAGVPDATLLVVPDEAARPIAEVKAERLRALGGLDVVAVFDDEPENRTAVREDFPDALPVAVEIPGLAPQRRPDDPVADGAAVITTFETRPSTPGGPKLSNTHSLEELQIGALRRNRISRRWAVHLTESETQSIVNSILADTDRAALRTGRSAAAKFGVDEHPDDVDRVLAALHHVLTRKQFIKGSRANYRLADLLRDAETPVRAGRPIDVVLLGFPVKQCLNRLKASGPLPDLAELGAMARLREMQRAVATVYPPGLHFNILTDGRHFRSRPAAIADAYQRKLREYVDLVGIGDRTTVADIDEVAEQRLGPGLPAERTRRIADYRKLLSDRLREFDITDNPLRTLEAVHDWSRSETDFAPHVIGLFREILMSLVYSVPVTVPAGTDRMEWSAALYTDIYNVTDPSTTAEVRQGRRAVLRRAWHTVIRYMATMQVDEEFGYERMFPHRVRLTLSAVRQGCLGFTYLGGSGLLPWQGTGVLDPRGHVAIDFAISLQDQGFVPVYSPLLGPRQPWAMVPADRTKLIESTFPVQRGVSVRTGLRLDEEFLRKARLRRK
;
A
#
# COMPACT_ATOMS: atom_id res chain seq x y z
N MET A 1 8.26 -55.46 -50.89
CA MET A 1 7.36 -56.62 -50.76
C MET A 1 6.05 -56.05 -50.26
N GLU A 2 5.08 -55.94 -51.17
CA GLU A 2 3.74 -55.38 -50.96
C GLU A 2 2.87 -56.25 -50.04
N ALA A 3 1.68 -55.70 -49.74
CA ALA A 3 0.48 -56.25 -49.08
C ALA A 3 0.48 -56.14 -47.54
N ASP A 4 -0.56 -55.66 -46.85
CA ASP A 4 -1.90 -55.21 -47.23
C ASP A 4 -2.46 -54.33 -46.10
N LEU A 5 -3.20 -53.28 -46.48
CA LEU A 5 -4.09 -52.52 -45.61
C LEU A 5 -5.43 -53.26 -45.49
N PRO A 6 -6.07 -53.31 -44.31
CA PRO A 6 -7.52 -53.31 -44.23
C PRO A 6 -8.02 -51.87 -44.07
N LEU A 7 -8.81 -51.45 -45.05
CA LEU A 7 -9.83 -50.42 -44.91
C LEU A 7 -10.80 -50.84 -43.80
N LEU A 8 -10.96 -50.00 -42.78
CA LEU A 8 -12.16 -49.94 -41.98
C LEU A 8 -12.65 -48.49 -42.02
N GLU A 9 -13.58 -48.26 -42.95
CA GLU A 9 -14.68 -47.34 -42.75
C GLU A 9 -15.42 -47.78 -41.47
N ASP A 10 -15.44 -46.91 -40.48
CA ASP A 10 -16.57 -46.78 -39.56
C ASP A 10 -16.62 -45.31 -39.13
N ASP A 11 -17.60 -44.62 -39.70
CA ASP A 11 -18.12 -43.33 -39.25
C ASP A 11 -18.58 -43.48 -37.78
N TRP A 12 -17.69 -43.20 -36.84
CA TRP A 12 -18.11 -42.90 -35.47
C TRP A 12 -18.59 -41.45 -35.46
N ALA A 13 -19.89 -41.29 -35.71
CA ALA A 13 -20.62 -40.16 -35.18
C ALA A 13 -20.35 -40.12 -33.67
N VAL A 14 -19.48 -39.21 -33.23
CA VAL A 14 -19.32 -38.90 -31.82
C VAL A 14 -20.63 -38.29 -31.38
N ALA A 15 -21.53 -39.13 -30.86
CA ALA A 15 -22.68 -38.67 -30.11
C ALA A 15 -22.17 -37.67 -29.08
N GLU A 16 -22.73 -36.48 -29.08
CA GLU A 16 -22.37 -35.43 -28.15
C GLU A 16 -22.71 -35.92 -26.74
N ILE A 17 -21.72 -36.42 -26.03
CA ILE A 17 -21.85 -36.75 -24.61
C ILE A 17 -21.79 -35.41 -23.88
N PRO A 18 -22.88 -34.88 -23.30
CA PRO A 18 -22.76 -33.77 -22.37
C PRO A 18 -21.90 -34.23 -21.19
N ALA A 19 -20.81 -33.52 -20.92
CA ALA A 19 -19.96 -33.80 -19.78
C ALA A 19 -20.82 -33.72 -18.50
N PRO A 20 -20.80 -34.73 -17.62
CA PRO A 20 -21.60 -34.68 -16.41
C PRO A 20 -21.06 -33.60 -15.46
N GLY A 21 -21.93 -33.00 -14.64
CA GLY A 21 -21.54 -31.97 -13.67
C GLY A 21 -20.34 -32.39 -12.80
N PRO A 22 -19.53 -31.43 -12.33
CA PRO A 22 -18.21 -31.66 -11.70
C PRO A 22 -18.23 -32.63 -10.52
N TRP A 23 -19.37 -32.79 -9.85
CA TRP A 23 -19.51 -33.57 -8.63
C TRP A 23 -20.21 -34.91 -8.83
N ARG A 24 -20.59 -35.25 -10.07
CA ARG A 24 -21.10 -36.59 -10.37
C ARG A 24 -19.99 -37.61 -10.16
N ALA A 25 -20.35 -38.77 -9.64
CA ALA A 25 -19.45 -39.91 -9.52
C ALA A 25 -18.79 -40.21 -10.87
N LEU A 26 -17.47 -40.30 -10.85
CA LEU A 26 -16.65 -40.58 -12.01
C LEU A 26 -16.81 -42.06 -12.37
N THR A 27 -17.24 -42.36 -13.58
CA THR A 27 -17.20 -43.74 -14.08
C THR A 27 -15.94 -43.94 -14.92
N VAL A 28 -15.34 -45.12 -14.83
CA VAL A 28 -14.11 -45.47 -15.57
C VAL A 28 -14.31 -45.32 -17.07
N ALA A 29 -15.47 -45.74 -17.60
CA ALA A 29 -15.78 -45.66 -19.03
C ALA A 29 -15.83 -44.22 -19.52
N GLU A 30 -16.64 -43.37 -18.89
CA GLU A 30 -16.79 -41.97 -19.32
C GLU A 30 -15.48 -41.18 -19.14
N ALA A 31 -14.73 -41.45 -18.07
CA ALA A 31 -13.42 -40.87 -17.84
C ALA A 31 -12.44 -41.22 -18.97
N ASN A 32 -12.42 -42.49 -19.39
CA ASN A 32 -11.52 -42.96 -20.44
C ASN A 32 -11.90 -42.46 -21.82
N ASP A 33 -13.19 -42.34 -22.12
CA ASP A 33 -13.66 -41.72 -23.37
C ASP A 33 -13.19 -40.27 -23.46
N LEU A 34 -13.31 -39.51 -22.36
CA LEU A 34 -12.86 -38.11 -22.29
C LEU A 34 -11.33 -37.97 -22.38
N LEU A 35 -10.59 -38.83 -21.69
CA LEU A 35 -9.12 -38.83 -21.71
C LEU A 35 -8.56 -39.25 -23.08
N THR A 36 -9.23 -40.20 -23.75
CA THR A 36 -8.90 -40.66 -25.10
C THR A 36 -9.19 -39.58 -26.12
N ALA A 37 -10.37 -38.93 -26.06
CA ALA A 37 -10.71 -37.79 -26.90
C ALA A 37 -9.74 -36.61 -26.72
N GLY A 38 -9.19 -36.43 -25.52
CA GLY A 38 -8.16 -35.45 -25.24
C GLY A 38 -6.73 -35.84 -25.65
N GLY A 39 -6.50 -37.07 -26.11
CA GLY A 39 -5.19 -37.56 -26.57
C GLY A 39 -4.12 -37.64 -25.48
N TYR A 40 -4.49 -37.77 -24.20
CA TYR A 40 -3.57 -37.66 -23.06
C TYR A 40 -2.70 -38.91 -22.83
N GLY A 41 -3.04 -40.06 -23.43
CA GLY A 41 -2.41 -41.34 -23.11
C GLY A 41 -2.57 -41.75 -21.63
N LEU A 42 -3.56 -41.15 -20.97
CA LEU A 42 -3.95 -41.41 -19.59
C LEU A 42 -5.26 -42.19 -19.61
N TRP A 43 -5.47 -43.03 -18.60
CA TRP A 43 -6.73 -43.72 -18.39
C TRP A 43 -6.98 -43.82 -16.89
N VAL A 44 -8.25 -43.85 -16.50
CA VAL A 44 -8.67 -44.23 -15.17
C VAL A 44 -8.85 -45.74 -15.13
N GLU A 45 -8.35 -46.37 -14.09
CA GLU A 45 -8.58 -47.77 -13.77
C GLU A 45 -9.00 -47.90 -12.30
N GLN A 46 -9.64 -49.02 -11.96
CA GLN A 46 -10.06 -49.30 -10.59
C GLN A 46 -9.05 -50.23 -9.93
N GLU A 47 -8.52 -49.81 -8.79
CA GLU A 47 -7.60 -50.60 -7.96
C GLU A 47 -8.35 -51.73 -7.23
N PRO A 48 -7.66 -52.79 -6.78
CA PRO A 48 -8.29 -53.94 -6.11
C PRO A 48 -9.08 -53.59 -4.82
N ASP A 49 -8.80 -52.44 -4.22
CA ASP A 49 -9.50 -51.92 -3.04
C ASP A 49 -10.69 -51.02 -3.38
N GLY A 50 -11.03 -50.90 -4.67
CA GLY A 50 -12.19 -50.14 -5.17
C GLY A 50 -11.89 -48.68 -5.48
N ALA A 51 -10.69 -48.17 -5.18
CA ALA A 51 -10.30 -46.80 -5.51
C ALA A 51 -10.06 -46.59 -7.00
N LEU A 52 -10.41 -45.42 -7.52
CA LEU A 52 -10.06 -45.04 -8.89
C LEU A 52 -8.63 -44.46 -8.93
N LEU A 53 -7.84 -44.90 -9.90
CA LEU A 53 -6.47 -44.50 -10.16
C LEU A 53 -6.37 -43.91 -11.57
N LEU A 54 -5.81 -42.72 -11.70
CA LEU A 54 -5.41 -42.15 -12.99
C LEU A 54 -4.02 -42.71 -13.37
N ALA A 55 -4.01 -43.67 -14.28
CA ALA A 55 -2.83 -44.36 -14.81
C ALA A 55 -2.34 -43.73 -16.13
N GLY A 56 -1.16 -44.17 -16.60
CA GLY A 56 -0.47 -43.62 -17.79
C GLY A 56 0.69 -42.66 -17.48
N ILE A 57 1.03 -42.46 -16.20
CA ILE A 57 2.11 -41.59 -15.71
C ILE A 57 2.78 -42.14 -14.44
N GLY A 58 4.04 -42.57 -14.54
CA GLY A 58 4.80 -43.04 -13.37
C GLY A 58 4.04 -44.13 -12.61
N THR A 59 3.81 -43.92 -11.31
CA THR A 59 3.07 -44.85 -10.43
C THR A 59 1.55 -44.61 -10.39
N GLY A 60 1.01 -43.72 -11.21
CA GLY A 60 -0.41 -43.33 -11.19
C GLY A 60 -0.78 -42.33 -10.07
N ILE A 61 -1.92 -41.64 -10.22
CA ILE A 61 -2.48 -40.72 -9.21
C ILE A 61 -3.81 -41.28 -8.71
N ARG A 62 -3.86 -41.60 -7.42
CA ARG A 62 -5.09 -42.09 -6.78
C ARG A 62 -6.12 -40.97 -6.65
N LEU A 63 -7.31 -41.20 -7.18
CA LEU A 63 -8.47 -40.29 -7.15
C LEU A 63 -9.39 -40.59 -5.97
N GLY A 64 -9.46 -41.85 -5.50
CA GLY A 64 -10.27 -42.31 -4.36
C GLY A 64 -11.43 -43.24 -4.75
N GLU A 65 -12.09 -43.85 -3.76
CA GLU A 65 -13.19 -44.83 -3.93
C GLU A 65 -14.50 -44.20 -4.42
N THR A 66 -14.70 -42.91 -4.16
CA THR A 66 -15.87 -42.12 -4.58
C THR A 66 -15.44 -40.92 -5.40
N ALA A 67 -14.45 -41.11 -6.27
CA ALA A 67 -13.91 -40.03 -7.08
C ALA A 67 -14.97 -39.40 -7.98
N THR A 68 -14.91 -38.08 -8.09
CA THR A 68 -15.80 -37.27 -8.92
C THR A 68 -15.06 -36.74 -10.15
N TRP A 69 -15.81 -36.16 -11.10
CA TRP A 69 -15.21 -35.44 -12.24
C TRP A 69 -14.25 -34.32 -11.80
N ALA A 70 -14.52 -33.66 -10.67
CA ALA A 70 -13.64 -32.68 -10.05
C ALA A 70 -12.33 -33.29 -9.53
N ASP A 71 -12.32 -34.54 -9.10
CA ASP A 71 -11.10 -35.24 -8.66
C ASP A 71 -10.20 -35.60 -9.84
N LEU A 72 -10.79 -36.14 -10.91
CA LEU A 72 -10.09 -36.36 -12.17
C LEU A 72 -9.54 -35.04 -12.72
N TYR A 73 -10.35 -33.98 -12.71
CA TYR A 73 -9.90 -32.66 -13.12
C TYR A 73 -8.71 -32.15 -12.30
N ARG A 74 -8.79 -32.23 -10.97
CA ARG A 74 -7.70 -31.84 -10.06
C ARG A 74 -6.42 -32.63 -10.36
N ALA A 75 -6.53 -33.92 -10.68
CA ALA A 75 -5.38 -34.74 -11.06
C ALA A 75 -4.77 -34.29 -12.39
N LEU A 76 -5.59 -34.06 -13.42
CA LEU A 76 -5.14 -33.60 -14.74
C LEU A 76 -4.49 -32.21 -14.68
N VAL A 77 -5.05 -31.29 -13.89
CA VAL A 77 -4.48 -29.94 -13.73
C VAL A 77 -3.15 -29.97 -12.93
N ARG A 78 -2.99 -30.88 -11.96
CA ARG A 78 -1.69 -31.08 -11.29
C ARG A 78 -0.61 -31.56 -12.26
N LEU A 79 -0.97 -32.40 -13.23
CA LEU A 79 -0.07 -32.92 -14.27
C LEU A 79 0.29 -31.88 -15.33
N ARG A 80 -0.58 -30.89 -15.56
CA ARG A 80 -0.37 -29.76 -16.49
C ARG A 80 0.94 -29.00 -16.27
N ARG A 81 1.53 -29.05 -15.06
CA ARG A 81 2.82 -28.38 -14.74
C ARG A 81 4.04 -28.99 -15.42
N THR A 82 3.93 -30.11 -16.16
CA THR A 82 5.10 -30.84 -16.69
C THR A 82 5.15 -31.00 -18.22
N ARG A 83 4.19 -30.52 -19.04
CA ARG A 83 4.21 -30.75 -20.51
C ARG A 83 3.73 -29.60 -21.42
N ARG A 84 4.02 -29.78 -22.73
CA ARG A 84 4.19 -28.80 -23.82
C ARG A 84 2.96 -28.44 -24.68
N VAL A 85 1.78 -29.04 -24.46
CA VAL A 85 0.61 -28.85 -25.35
C VAL A 85 -0.61 -28.38 -24.55
N PHE A 86 -1.28 -27.32 -25.04
CA PHE A 86 -2.49 -26.72 -24.47
C PHE A 86 -3.61 -26.77 -25.52
N ASP A 87 -4.78 -27.31 -25.14
CA ASP A 87 -6.01 -27.31 -25.94
C ASP A 87 -7.10 -26.55 -25.16
N ALA A 88 -7.47 -25.37 -25.64
CA ALA A 88 -8.47 -24.50 -25.03
C ALA A 88 -9.90 -25.04 -25.19
N ALA A 89 -10.19 -25.71 -26.32
CA ALA A 89 -11.49 -26.30 -26.62
C ALA A 89 -11.81 -27.44 -25.66
N TRP A 90 -10.80 -28.24 -25.32
CA TRP A 90 -10.93 -29.30 -24.32
C TRP A 90 -11.17 -28.75 -22.91
N LEU A 91 -10.52 -27.64 -22.53
CA LEU A 91 -10.73 -26.99 -21.23
C LEU A 91 -12.16 -26.42 -21.10
N ASN A 92 -12.67 -25.80 -22.17
CA ASN A 92 -14.03 -25.27 -22.26
C ASN A 92 -15.11 -26.37 -22.22
N ARG A 93 -14.86 -27.53 -22.83
CA ARG A 93 -15.73 -28.72 -22.70
C ARG A 93 -15.82 -29.20 -21.24
N LEU A 94 -14.73 -29.05 -20.49
CA LEU A 94 -14.66 -29.48 -19.10
C LEU A 94 -15.26 -28.46 -18.12
N THR A 95 -15.18 -27.15 -18.42
CA THR A 95 -15.74 -26.06 -17.60
C THR A 95 -17.19 -25.74 -17.92
N GLY A 96 -17.67 -25.98 -19.14
CA GLY A 96 -19.07 -25.81 -19.54
C GLY A 96 -20.07 -26.77 -18.88
N ALA A 97 -19.59 -27.67 -18.00
CA ALA A 97 -20.38 -28.55 -17.14
C ALA A 97 -20.63 -27.97 -15.73
N LEU A 98 -20.11 -26.76 -15.44
CA LEU A 98 -20.29 -26.04 -14.18
C LEU A 98 -21.58 -25.18 -14.14
N ASP A 99 -22.26 -25.00 -15.28
CA ASP A 99 -23.52 -24.26 -15.40
C ASP A 99 -24.69 -25.20 -15.06
N PRO A 100 -25.56 -24.88 -14.08
CA PRO A 100 -26.81 -25.63 -13.89
C PRO A 100 -27.70 -25.43 -15.13
N GLU A 101 -28.27 -26.53 -15.65
CA GLU A 101 -29.19 -26.43 -16.81
C GLU A 101 -30.28 -25.37 -16.56
N PRO A 102 -30.48 -24.39 -17.45
CA PRO A 102 -31.66 -23.57 -17.41
C PRO A 102 -32.88 -24.41 -17.81
N ALA A 103 -33.99 -24.21 -17.11
CA ALA A 103 -35.27 -24.77 -17.46
C ALA A 103 -35.58 -24.57 -18.96
N ARG A 104 -35.91 -25.68 -19.63
CA ARG A 104 -36.23 -25.81 -21.07
C ARG A 104 -36.99 -24.62 -21.64
N SER A 105 -36.44 -23.97 -22.67
CA SER A 105 -37.25 -23.46 -23.79
C SER A 105 -36.46 -23.37 -25.11
N ALA A 106 -37.18 -23.71 -26.19
CA ALA A 106 -36.89 -23.67 -27.63
C ALA A 106 -35.72 -24.53 -28.18
N GLN A 107 -36.05 -25.39 -29.16
CA GLN A 107 -35.09 -26.13 -29.99
C GLN A 107 -34.16 -25.16 -30.74
N ILE A 108 -32.86 -25.27 -30.50
CA ILE A 108 -31.79 -24.52 -31.17
C ILE A 108 -30.88 -25.53 -31.88
N THR A 109 -30.42 -25.22 -33.09
CA THR A 109 -29.41 -26.02 -33.82
C THR A 109 -28.13 -25.19 -33.96
N GLU A 110 -26.99 -25.81 -33.62
CA GLU A 110 -25.68 -25.18 -33.40
C GLU A 110 -24.65 -25.64 -34.46
N VAL A 111 -23.81 -24.75 -35.00
CA VAL A 111 -22.74 -25.05 -35.99
C VAL A 111 -21.41 -24.34 -35.62
N PRO A 112 -20.25 -25.04 -35.57
CA PRO A 112 -18.93 -24.47 -35.23
C PRO A 112 -18.40 -23.40 -36.20
N ALA A 113 -17.54 -22.48 -35.72
CA ALA A 113 -16.97 -21.39 -36.52
C ALA A 113 -16.10 -21.90 -37.70
N GLU A 114 -15.32 -22.95 -37.47
CA GLU A 114 -14.57 -23.68 -38.51
C GLU A 114 -15.45 -24.50 -39.47
N GLN A 115 -16.75 -24.61 -39.19
CA GLN A 115 -17.73 -25.36 -39.96
C GLN A 115 -18.85 -24.48 -40.52
N VAL A 116 -18.69 -23.15 -40.48
CA VAL A 116 -19.64 -22.18 -41.06
C VAL A 116 -19.93 -22.46 -42.55
N ASP A 117 -19.00 -23.10 -43.26
CA ASP A 117 -19.18 -23.51 -44.65
C ASP A 117 -20.16 -24.68 -44.85
N LEU A 118 -20.57 -25.35 -43.77
CA LEU A 118 -21.65 -26.36 -43.76
C LEU A 118 -23.05 -25.73 -43.70
N LEU A 119 -23.15 -24.43 -43.37
CA LEU A 119 -24.39 -23.68 -43.51
C LEU A 119 -24.70 -23.43 -44.99
N THR A 120 -25.98 -23.33 -45.36
CA THR A 120 -26.39 -23.08 -46.75
C THR A 120 -27.17 -21.78 -46.86
N GLY A 121 -27.08 -21.12 -48.02
CA GLY A 121 -27.86 -19.92 -48.32
C GLY A 121 -27.49 -18.69 -47.48
N THR A 122 -28.51 -17.91 -47.10
CA THR A 122 -28.40 -16.62 -46.39
C THR A 122 -27.72 -16.72 -45.03
N ASP A 123 -27.80 -17.88 -44.37
CA ASP A 123 -27.25 -18.11 -43.03
C ASP A 123 -25.72 -18.22 -43.05
N ARG A 124 -25.15 -18.80 -44.13
CA ARG A 124 -23.69 -18.86 -44.34
C ARG A 124 -23.09 -17.47 -44.56
N GLU A 125 -23.72 -16.64 -45.39
CA GLU A 125 -23.23 -15.27 -45.65
C GLU A 125 -23.38 -14.35 -44.44
N LEU A 126 -24.40 -14.54 -43.61
CA LEU A 126 -24.60 -13.77 -42.38
C LEU A 126 -23.54 -14.14 -41.33
N ALA A 127 -23.27 -15.44 -41.13
CA ALA A 127 -22.25 -15.92 -40.20
C ALA A 127 -20.84 -15.41 -40.57
N HIS A 128 -20.47 -15.45 -41.86
CA HIS A 128 -19.20 -14.89 -42.35
C HIS A 128 -19.09 -13.36 -42.13
N ARG A 129 -20.18 -12.61 -42.29
CA ARG A 129 -20.20 -11.14 -42.06
C ARG A 129 -20.11 -10.77 -40.57
N VAL A 130 -20.79 -11.50 -39.69
CA VAL A 130 -20.70 -11.33 -38.24
C VAL A 130 -19.29 -11.65 -37.74
N LEU A 131 -18.70 -12.77 -38.20
CA LEU A 131 -17.31 -13.12 -37.89
C LEU A 131 -16.33 -12.05 -38.38
N ALA A 132 -16.48 -11.52 -39.60
CA ALA A 132 -15.62 -10.44 -40.10
C ALA A 132 -15.69 -9.15 -39.24
N SER A 133 -16.88 -8.81 -38.71
CA SER A 133 -17.06 -7.63 -37.83
C SER A 133 -16.40 -7.78 -36.45
N LEU A 134 -16.25 -9.01 -35.95
CA LEU A 134 -15.59 -9.31 -34.67
C LEU A 134 -14.04 -9.24 -34.75
N HIS A 135 -13.46 -9.20 -35.96
CA HIS A 135 -12.01 -9.27 -36.18
C HIS A 135 -11.38 -7.98 -36.77
N GLY A 136 -12.16 -6.90 -36.97
CA GLY A 136 -11.68 -5.66 -37.60
C GLY A 136 -11.53 -4.46 -36.64
N PRO A 137 -10.60 -3.51 -36.88
CA PRO A 137 -10.48 -2.30 -36.08
C PRO A 137 -11.64 -1.35 -36.39
N ALA A 138 -12.57 -1.18 -35.44
CA ALA A 138 -13.57 -0.12 -35.21
C ALA A 138 -14.37 0.48 -36.40
N THR A 139 -14.22 0.02 -37.64
CA THR A 139 -14.95 0.52 -38.80
C THR A 139 -15.27 -0.64 -39.74
N GLY A 140 -16.39 -1.34 -39.51
CA GLY A 140 -16.92 -2.40 -40.36
C GLY A 140 -18.40 -2.16 -40.69
N PRO A 141 -18.90 -2.58 -41.87
CA PRO A 141 -20.14 -2.07 -42.47
C PRO A 141 -21.41 -2.57 -41.77
N THR A 142 -22.47 -1.75 -41.79
CA THR A 142 -23.83 -2.08 -41.36
C THR A 142 -24.37 -3.30 -42.13
N VAL A 143 -24.67 -4.37 -41.41
CA VAL A 143 -25.25 -5.61 -41.96
C VAL A 143 -26.76 -5.62 -41.70
N PRO A 144 -27.63 -5.76 -42.72
CA PRO A 144 -29.07 -5.93 -42.52
C PRO A 144 -29.40 -7.35 -42.03
N PHE A 145 -30.37 -7.48 -41.11
CA PHE A 145 -30.82 -8.77 -40.53
C PHE A 145 -32.18 -9.20 -41.14
N PRO A 146 -32.45 -10.52 -41.34
CA PRO A 146 -33.74 -11.01 -41.83
C PRO A 146 -34.78 -11.24 -40.70
N GLU A 147 -36.06 -11.37 -41.08
CA GLU A 147 -37.25 -11.51 -40.21
C GLU A 147 -37.31 -12.77 -39.32
N ALA A 148 -36.29 -13.62 -39.28
CA ALA A 148 -36.25 -14.83 -38.46
C ALA A 148 -34.97 -14.90 -37.60
N ARG A 149 -35.15 -15.28 -36.32
CA ARG A 149 -34.10 -15.46 -35.31
C ARG A 149 -33.10 -16.54 -35.75
N VAL A 150 -31.84 -16.15 -35.99
CA VAL A 150 -30.72 -17.07 -36.17
C VAL A 150 -29.86 -17.07 -34.90
N THR A 151 -29.67 -18.23 -34.29
CA THR A 151 -28.74 -18.44 -33.17
C THR A 151 -27.56 -19.22 -33.71
N VAL A 152 -26.33 -18.70 -33.59
CA VAL A 152 -25.11 -19.43 -33.92
C VAL A 152 -24.41 -19.77 -32.59
N GLY A 153 -24.57 -21.01 -32.12
CA GLY A 153 -23.73 -21.65 -31.10
C GLY A 153 -22.89 -22.73 -31.77
N ARG A 154 -21.67 -23.04 -31.32
CA ARG A 154 -21.47 -24.02 -30.24
C ARG A 154 -20.21 -23.74 -29.42
N ARG A 155 -20.36 -23.65 -28.10
CA ARG A 155 -19.36 -23.81 -27.00
C ARG A 155 -17.93 -23.26 -27.13
N GLU A 156 -17.63 -22.46 -28.13
CA GLU A 156 -16.54 -21.50 -28.15
C GLU A 156 -17.10 -20.15 -28.60
N ARG A 157 -17.35 -19.28 -27.61
CA ARG A 157 -17.94 -17.92 -27.75
C ARG A 157 -19.43 -17.89 -28.10
N ALA A 158 -20.26 -18.10 -27.08
CA ALA A 158 -21.71 -17.88 -27.18
C ALA A 158 -22.03 -16.39 -27.38
N VAL A 159 -22.90 -16.09 -28.36
CA VAL A 159 -23.38 -14.74 -28.65
C VAL A 159 -24.86 -14.60 -28.32
N ARG A 160 -25.18 -13.81 -27.29
CA ARG A 160 -26.56 -13.54 -26.85
C ARG A 160 -27.10 -12.27 -27.53
N VAL A 161 -28.27 -12.38 -28.17
CA VAL A 161 -28.99 -11.27 -28.85
C VAL A 161 -30.22 -10.80 -28.08
N GLN A 162 -30.29 -9.51 -27.76
CA GLN A 162 -31.41 -8.86 -27.07
C GLN A 162 -31.95 -7.70 -27.92
N ALA A 163 -33.28 -7.63 -28.08
CA ALA A 163 -33.96 -6.52 -28.77
C ALA A 163 -34.15 -5.33 -27.81
N VAL A 164 -33.97 -4.10 -28.30
CA VAL A 164 -34.13 -2.87 -27.51
C VAL A 164 -35.16 -1.94 -28.16
N ASP A 165 -36.09 -1.41 -27.35
CA ASP A 165 -37.26 -0.62 -27.81
C ASP A 165 -36.91 0.79 -28.34
N SER A 166 -35.68 1.26 -28.12
CA SER A 166 -35.24 2.61 -28.52
C SER A 166 -33.76 2.63 -28.89
N ARG A 167 -33.47 3.08 -30.10
CA ARG A 167 -32.11 3.29 -30.62
C ARG A 167 -31.29 4.24 -29.72
N ASP A 168 -31.89 5.33 -29.26
CA ASP A 168 -31.20 6.32 -28.42
C ASP A 168 -30.84 5.78 -27.05
N ARG A 169 -31.69 4.91 -26.49
CA ARG A 169 -31.40 4.19 -25.24
C ARG A 169 -30.24 3.20 -25.43
N ALA A 170 -30.31 2.35 -26.46
CA ALA A 170 -29.25 1.39 -26.77
C ALA A 170 -27.89 2.07 -26.99
N LEU A 171 -27.86 3.19 -27.74
CA LEU A 171 -26.62 3.95 -27.97
C LEU A 171 -26.07 4.61 -26.69
N ARG A 172 -26.92 4.99 -25.73
CA ARG A 172 -26.46 5.51 -24.43
C ARG A 172 -25.88 4.40 -23.54
N GLU A 173 -26.53 3.25 -23.50
CA GLU A 173 -26.07 2.06 -22.74
C GLU A 173 -24.74 1.54 -23.30
N LEU A 174 -24.62 1.43 -24.63
CA LEU A 174 -23.37 1.06 -25.31
C LEU A 174 -22.22 2.03 -25.01
N ARG A 175 -22.45 3.34 -25.12
CA ARG A 175 -21.41 4.34 -24.81
C ARG A 175 -20.94 4.27 -23.35
N SER A 176 -21.87 4.01 -22.43
CA SER A 176 -21.54 3.87 -21.00
C SER A 176 -20.73 2.60 -20.73
N TRP A 177 -21.07 1.50 -21.41
CA TRP A 177 -20.29 0.25 -21.37
C TRP A 177 -18.92 0.39 -22.01
N GLU A 178 -18.82 0.99 -23.20
CA GLU A 178 -17.56 1.28 -23.89
C GLU A 178 -16.65 2.14 -23.02
N ARG A 179 -17.22 3.14 -22.32
CA ARG A 179 -16.49 3.95 -21.35
C ARG A 179 -15.98 3.10 -20.19
N LEU A 180 -16.81 2.22 -19.59
CA LEU A 180 -16.35 1.32 -18.54
C LEU A 180 -15.23 0.40 -19.05
N ALA A 181 -15.41 -0.26 -20.19
CA ALA A 181 -14.44 -1.17 -20.76
C ALA A 181 -13.11 -0.47 -21.07
N ALA A 182 -13.15 0.75 -21.61
CA ALA A 182 -11.96 1.58 -21.83
C ALA A 182 -11.26 1.95 -20.52
N VAL A 183 -12.04 2.30 -19.48
CA VAL A 183 -11.51 2.60 -18.15
C VAL A 183 -10.88 1.36 -17.50
N VAL A 184 -11.52 0.19 -17.56
CA VAL A 184 -10.97 -1.09 -17.05
C VAL A 184 -9.71 -1.51 -17.82
N ALA A 185 -9.65 -1.29 -19.13
CA ALA A 185 -8.47 -1.59 -19.92
C ALA A 185 -7.30 -0.61 -19.65
N GLY A 186 -7.63 0.67 -19.47
CA GLY A 186 -6.70 1.78 -19.35
C GLY A 186 -6.19 2.06 -17.93
N ASP A 187 -6.98 1.80 -16.89
CA ASP A 187 -6.59 1.91 -15.48
C ASP A 187 -6.06 0.57 -14.96
N PRO A 188 -4.75 0.42 -14.74
CA PRO A 188 -4.16 -0.84 -14.30
C PRO A 188 -4.63 -1.26 -12.91
N GLU A 189 -4.92 -0.34 -11.99
CA GLU A 189 -5.39 -0.70 -10.66
C GLU A 189 -6.81 -1.24 -10.73
N LEU A 190 -7.67 -0.61 -11.52
CA LEU A 190 -9.02 -1.13 -11.76
C LEU A 190 -8.94 -2.49 -12.47
N ARG A 191 -8.08 -2.62 -13.49
CA ARG A 191 -7.84 -3.86 -14.23
C ARG A 191 -7.44 -5.05 -13.33
N MET A 192 -6.73 -4.79 -12.23
CA MET A 192 -6.34 -5.83 -11.26
C MET A 192 -7.51 -6.44 -10.52
N HIS A 193 -8.63 -5.71 -10.41
CA HIS A 193 -9.81 -6.09 -9.64
C HIS A 193 -11.09 -6.22 -10.48
N CYS A 194 -11.05 -5.78 -11.74
CA CYS A 194 -12.21 -5.75 -12.63
C CYS A 194 -11.86 -6.33 -14.00
N ALA A 195 -12.78 -7.11 -14.53
CA ALA A 195 -12.97 -7.39 -15.94
C ALA A 195 -14.37 -6.90 -16.34
N THR A 196 -14.60 -6.78 -17.64
CA THR A 196 -15.94 -6.66 -18.22
C THR A 196 -16.16 -7.87 -19.13
N GLN A 197 -17.41 -8.19 -19.43
CA GLN A 197 -17.68 -8.91 -20.67
C GLN A 197 -17.29 -8.00 -21.87
N PRO A 198 -16.78 -8.55 -22.98
CA PRO A 198 -16.47 -7.79 -24.19
C PRO A 198 -17.66 -6.94 -24.63
N VAL A 199 -17.38 -5.76 -25.20
CA VAL A 199 -18.40 -4.80 -25.63
C VAL A 199 -19.44 -5.50 -26.52
N PRO A 200 -20.74 -5.39 -26.21
CA PRO A 200 -21.76 -5.97 -27.06
C PRO A 200 -21.71 -5.32 -28.45
N GLY A 201 -21.54 -6.09 -29.53
CA GLY A 201 -21.65 -5.54 -30.88
C GLY A 201 -23.10 -5.14 -31.18
N ALA A 202 -23.36 -3.96 -31.74
CA ALA A 202 -24.72 -3.50 -32.03
C ALA A 202 -25.05 -3.64 -33.52
N VAL A 203 -26.14 -4.33 -33.84
CA VAL A 203 -26.67 -4.47 -35.20
C VAL A 203 -28.00 -3.73 -35.30
N VAL A 204 -28.13 -2.84 -36.29
CA VAL A 204 -29.33 -2.00 -36.49
C VAL A 204 -30.06 -2.46 -37.74
N ASP A 205 -31.35 -2.79 -37.59
CA ASP A 205 -32.27 -3.08 -38.69
C ASP A 205 -32.64 -1.78 -39.41
N THR A 206 -32.23 -1.66 -40.67
CA THR A 206 -32.48 -0.48 -41.51
C THR A 206 -33.93 -0.40 -42.06
N GLY A 207 -34.70 -1.48 -41.99
CA GLY A 207 -36.11 -1.54 -42.40
C GLY A 207 -37.10 -1.24 -41.27
N THR A 208 -36.77 -1.60 -40.02
CA THR A 208 -37.66 -1.41 -38.85
C THR A 208 -37.14 -0.43 -37.79
N GLY A 209 -35.84 -0.09 -37.81
CA GLY A 209 -35.19 0.75 -36.79
C GLY A 209 -34.79 0.03 -35.50
N SER A 210 -35.04 -1.28 -35.41
CA SER A 210 -34.75 -2.12 -34.23
C SER A 210 -33.24 -2.39 -34.06
N THR A 211 -32.74 -2.47 -32.82
CA THR A 211 -31.31 -2.69 -32.51
C THR A 211 -31.10 -3.98 -31.70
N ALA A 212 -30.08 -4.77 -32.04
CA ALA A 212 -29.70 -6.05 -31.45
C ALA A 212 -28.24 -6.03 -30.93
N LEU A 213 -27.98 -6.58 -29.73
CA LEU A 213 -26.64 -6.62 -29.11
C LEU A 213 -25.98 -8.01 -29.18
N LEU A 214 -24.68 -8.14 -29.43
CA LEU A 214 -23.94 -9.42 -29.55
C LEU A 214 -22.90 -9.56 -28.41
N ARG A 215 -23.04 -10.51 -27.48
CA ARG A 215 -22.09 -10.69 -26.34
C ARG A 215 -21.01 -11.77 -26.58
N VAL A 216 -19.86 -11.68 -25.92
CA VAL A 216 -18.85 -12.76 -25.81
C VAL A 216 -18.67 -13.09 -24.33
N VAL A 217 -18.43 -14.35 -23.98
CA VAL A 217 -18.47 -14.83 -22.58
C VAL A 217 -17.14 -14.58 -21.82
N ASP A 218 -16.01 -14.54 -22.52
CA ASP A 218 -14.68 -14.48 -21.89
C ASP A 218 -14.40 -13.13 -21.21
N PRO A 219 -13.92 -13.09 -19.96
CA PRO A 219 -13.56 -11.84 -19.29
C PRO A 219 -12.51 -11.03 -20.04
N ALA A 220 -12.79 -9.74 -20.26
CA ALA A 220 -11.90 -8.79 -20.91
C ALA A 220 -11.53 -7.62 -19.96
N PRO A 221 -10.24 -7.22 -19.89
CA PRO A 221 -9.09 -7.88 -20.50
C PRO A 221 -8.77 -9.22 -19.82
N ALA A 222 -8.11 -10.12 -20.54
CA ALA A 222 -7.73 -11.43 -20.04
C ALA A 222 -6.77 -11.33 -18.84
N HIS A 223 -6.92 -12.24 -17.87
CA HIS A 223 -6.04 -12.27 -16.71
C HIS A 223 -4.62 -12.70 -17.08
N PRO A 224 -3.55 -11.97 -16.70
CA PRO A 224 -2.19 -12.21 -17.19
C PRO A 224 -1.60 -13.58 -16.80
N ARG A 225 -2.01 -14.14 -15.66
CA ARG A 225 -1.58 -15.48 -15.22
C ARG A 225 -2.37 -16.64 -15.82
N HIS A 226 -3.50 -16.35 -16.46
CA HIS A 226 -4.41 -17.34 -17.02
C HIS A 226 -4.73 -16.97 -18.48
N PRO A 227 -3.71 -16.91 -19.36
CA PRO A 227 -3.88 -16.52 -20.76
C PRO A 227 -4.73 -17.50 -21.57
N GLY A 228 -4.92 -18.72 -21.05
CA GLY A 228 -5.79 -19.74 -21.62
C GLY A 228 -7.27 -19.60 -21.22
N GLY A 229 -7.66 -18.46 -20.63
CA GLY A 229 -9.03 -18.18 -20.19
C GLY A 229 -9.20 -18.31 -18.68
N THR A 230 -10.25 -17.65 -18.20
CA THR A 230 -10.76 -17.68 -16.82
C THR A 230 -12.26 -17.92 -16.86
N ILE A 231 -12.82 -18.35 -15.73
CA ILE A 231 -14.25 -18.68 -15.60
C ILE A 231 -14.94 -17.53 -14.86
N ALA A 232 -16.04 -17.02 -15.38
CA ALA A 232 -16.91 -16.08 -14.66
C ALA A 232 -18.01 -16.87 -13.96
N ALA A 233 -17.93 -17.00 -12.63
CA ALA A 233 -18.95 -17.67 -11.83
C ALA A 233 -19.90 -16.62 -11.22
N ASP A 234 -21.19 -16.69 -11.54
CA ASP A 234 -22.18 -15.80 -10.93
C ASP A 234 -22.32 -16.04 -9.41
N LEU A 235 -22.98 -15.11 -8.73
CA LEU A 235 -23.12 -15.15 -7.28
C LEU A 235 -23.93 -16.37 -6.82
N ASP A 236 -24.96 -16.75 -7.56
CA ASP A 236 -25.83 -17.86 -7.19
C ASP A 236 -25.13 -19.21 -7.34
N ALA A 237 -24.40 -19.45 -8.43
CA ALA A 237 -23.57 -20.63 -8.63
C ALA A 237 -22.44 -20.73 -7.60
N LEU A 238 -21.92 -19.58 -7.13
CA LEU A 238 -20.92 -19.55 -6.08
C LEU A 238 -21.49 -20.00 -4.72
N LEU A 239 -22.71 -19.57 -4.38
CA LEU A 239 -23.29 -19.72 -3.04
C LEU A 239 -24.23 -20.93 -2.87
N HIS A 240 -24.91 -21.39 -3.93
CA HIS A 240 -25.90 -22.46 -3.82
C HIS A 240 -25.28 -23.86 -4.05
N PRO A 241 -25.72 -24.89 -3.31
CA PRO A 241 -25.30 -26.27 -3.56
C PRO A 241 -25.90 -26.80 -4.87
N GLY A 242 -25.12 -27.56 -5.64
CA GLY A 242 -25.69 -28.37 -6.71
C GLY A 242 -26.59 -29.46 -6.12
N ALA A 243 -27.63 -29.85 -6.87
CA ALA A 243 -28.46 -31.01 -6.50
C ALA A 243 -27.56 -32.23 -6.20
N ASP A 244 -27.94 -33.04 -5.22
CA ASP A 244 -27.28 -34.30 -4.81
C ASP A 244 -26.05 -34.20 -3.89
N GLY A 245 -26.10 -33.36 -2.84
CA GLY A 245 -25.12 -33.43 -1.73
C GLY A 245 -23.70 -32.98 -2.10
N THR A 246 -23.59 -32.22 -3.19
CA THR A 246 -22.32 -31.76 -3.75
C THR A 246 -21.73 -30.57 -2.96
N PRO A 247 -20.40 -30.45 -2.82
CA PRO A 247 -19.80 -29.30 -2.13
C PRO A 247 -20.16 -27.98 -2.82
N GLN A 248 -20.60 -26.98 -2.04
CA GLN A 248 -20.84 -25.62 -2.55
C GLN A 248 -19.57 -25.10 -3.28
N LEU A 249 -19.72 -24.44 -4.43
CA LEU A 249 -18.58 -23.95 -5.22
C LEU A 249 -17.66 -23.04 -4.39
N LEU A 250 -18.22 -22.20 -3.52
CA LEU A 250 -17.45 -21.39 -2.57
C LEU A 250 -16.51 -22.23 -1.70
N ARG A 251 -16.96 -23.39 -1.20
CA ARG A 251 -16.11 -24.29 -0.40
C ARG A 251 -14.92 -24.79 -1.21
N VAL A 252 -15.14 -25.08 -2.49
CA VAL A 252 -14.11 -25.58 -3.40
C VAL A 252 -13.09 -24.49 -3.72
N VAL A 253 -13.55 -23.26 -3.94
CA VAL A 253 -12.68 -22.09 -4.10
C VAL A 253 -11.80 -21.89 -2.87
N LEU A 254 -12.39 -22.02 -1.67
CA LEU A 254 -11.66 -21.94 -0.40
C LEU A 254 -10.67 -23.10 -0.26
N ASP A 255 -11.03 -24.34 -0.55
CA ASP A 255 -10.09 -25.47 -0.45
C ASP A 255 -8.94 -25.36 -1.47
N ASN A 256 -9.19 -24.70 -2.60
CA ASN A 256 -8.21 -24.44 -3.66
C ASN A 256 -7.43 -23.14 -3.48
N ARG A 257 -7.49 -22.46 -2.32
CA ARG A 257 -6.66 -21.29 -1.99
C ARG A 257 -5.21 -21.43 -2.47
N PHE A 258 -4.67 -20.36 -3.05
CA PHE A 258 -3.30 -20.34 -3.59
C PHE A 258 -2.22 -20.71 -2.57
N THR A 259 -2.43 -20.35 -1.29
CA THR A 259 -1.55 -20.71 -0.19
C THR A 259 -2.35 -21.48 0.85
N ARG A 260 -2.11 -22.79 0.99
CA ARG A 260 -2.84 -23.65 1.94
C ARG A 260 -2.72 -23.25 3.43
N ARG A 261 -1.73 -22.42 3.76
CA ARG A 261 -1.51 -21.89 5.12
C ARG A 261 -2.21 -20.55 5.38
N GLU A 262 -2.82 -19.96 4.36
CA GLU A 262 -3.62 -18.74 4.48
C GLU A 262 -4.94 -19.05 5.19
N ASP A 263 -5.35 -18.18 6.11
CA ASP A 263 -6.64 -18.26 6.78
C ASP A 263 -7.80 -18.10 5.77
N GLU A 264 -8.89 -18.84 6.00
CA GLU A 264 -10.01 -18.88 5.05
C GLU A 264 -10.75 -17.54 5.00
N LEU A 265 -10.91 -16.87 6.15
CA LEU A 265 -11.59 -15.58 6.24
C LEU A 265 -10.75 -14.49 5.57
N ASP A 266 -9.45 -14.45 5.83
CA ASP A 266 -8.55 -13.49 5.16
C ASP A 266 -8.56 -13.67 3.64
N HIS A 267 -8.56 -14.92 3.17
CA HIS A 267 -8.66 -15.20 1.74
C HIS A 267 -9.99 -14.72 1.14
N PHE A 268 -11.11 -15.03 1.80
CA PHE A 268 -12.45 -14.61 1.40
C PHE A 268 -12.54 -13.07 1.31
N LEU A 269 -12.06 -12.38 2.34
CA LEU A 269 -12.07 -10.91 2.37
C LEU A 269 -11.24 -10.31 1.24
N GLU A 270 -10.03 -10.83 0.98
CA GLU A 270 -9.12 -10.27 -0.03
C GLU A 270 -9.56 -10.56 -1.48
N HIS A 271 -10.20 -11.70 -1.75
CA HIS A 271 -10.49 -12.15 -3.12
C HIS A 271 -11.96 -12.04 -3.55
N LEU A 272 -12.89 -11.84 -2.62
CA LEU A 272 -14.33 -11.77 -2.92
C LEU A 272 -14.95 -10.45 -2.46
N VAL A 273 -14.65 -10.01 -1.23
CA VAL A 273 -15.23 -8.77 -0.66
C VAL A 273 -14.49 -7.52 -1.13
N ARG A 274 -13.16 -7.49 -0.95
CA ARG A 274 -12.33 -6.32 -1.27
C ARG A 274 -12.37 -5.93 -2.76
N PRO A 275 -12.38 -6.87 -3.74
CA PRO A 275 -12.50 -6.50 -5.15
C PRO A 275 -13.79 -5.75 -5.47
N LEU A 276 -14.94 -6.17 -4.93
CA LEU A 276 -16.22 -5.47 -5.11
C LEU A 276 -16.15 -4.02 -4.62
N LEU A 277 -15.69 -3.82 -3.39
CA LEU A 277 -15.54 -2.50 -2.79
C LEU A 277 -14.55 -1.62 -3.56
N ARG A 278 -13.42 -2.18 -4.01
CA ARG A 278 -12.42 -1.44 -4.79
C ARG A 278 -12.91 -1.03 -6.16
N VAL A 279 -13.62 -1.91 -6.86
CA VAL A 279 -14.20 -1.60 -8.16
C VAL A 279 -15.27 -0.52 -8.02
N PHE A 280 -16.19 -0.66 -7.06
CA PHE A 280 -17.17 0.37 -6.73
C PHE A 280 -16.50 1.72 -6.43
N ARG A 281 -15.55 1.72 -5.48
CA ARG A 281 -14.84 2.93 -5.05
C ARG A 281 -14.10 3.56 -6.23
N ARG A 282 -13.28 2.81 -6.97
CA ARG A 282 -12.43 3.37 -8.03
C ARG A 282 -13.26 3.88 -9.22
N ALA A 283 -14.33 3.17 -9.59
CA ALA A 283 -15.23 3.62 -10.64
C ALA A 283 -15.87 4.97 -10.27
N LEU A 284 -16.39 5.10 -9.04
CA LEU A 284 -17.05 6.32 -8.59
C LEU A 284 -16.05 7.46 -8.30
N ASP A 285 -15.07 7.21 -7.44
CA ASP A 285 -14.15 8.21 -6.86
C ASP A 285 -13.07 8.71 -7.84
N THR A 286 -12.59 7.83 -8.74
CA THR A 286 -11.53 8.19 -9.71
C THR A 286 -12.11 8.56 -11.07
N HIS A 287 -13.15 7.84 -11.53
CA HIS A 287 -13.64 7.91 -12.92
C HIS A 287 -15.03 8.53 -13.07
N GLY A 288 -15.72 8.84 -11.97
CA GLY A 288 -17.07 9.42 -11.98
C GLY A 288 -18.12 8.48 -12.58
N LEU A 289 -17.91 7.16 -12.50
CA LEU A 289 -18.80 6.13 -13.04
C LEU A 289 -19.62 5.48 -11.91
N GLY A 290 -20.95 5.51 -12.05
CA GLY A 290 -21.86 4.77 -11.19
C GLY A 290 -22.01 3.33 -11.67
N LEU A 291 -21.55 2.37 -10.87
CA LEU A 291 -21.74 0.94 -11.10
C LEU A 291 -22.91 0.44 -10.25
N PHE A 292 -24.10 0.37 -10.84
CA PHE A 292 -25.34 -0.04 -10.15
C PHE A 292 -25.75 -1.48 -10.46
N ALA A 293 -24.89 -2.18 -11.19
CA ALA A 293 -24.96 -3.60 -11.54
C ALA A 293 -24.27 -4.52 -10.50
N LEU A 294 -23.89 -4.04 -9.32
CA LEU A 294 -23.21 -4.89 -8.31
C LEU A 294 -24.20 -5.70 -7.45
N ASP A 295 -25.31 -6.12 -8.05
CA ASP A 295 -26.28 -7.05 -7.48
C ASP A 295 -26.06 -8.49 -7.98
N GLU A 296 -26.97 -9.40 -7.61
CA GLU A 296 -26.88 -10.84 -7.92
C GLU A 296 -26.82 -11.18 -9.42
N THR A 297 -27.22 -10.25 -10.30
CA THR A 297 -27.31 -10.47 -11.74
C THR A 297 -26.27 -9.73 -12.57
N GLY A 298 -25.68 -8.66 -12.02
CA GLY A 298 -24.86 -7.73 -12.81
C GLY A 298 -23.34 -7.91 -12.68
N PHE A 299 -22.89 -8.89 -11.88
CA PHE A 299 -21.48 -9.29 -11.85
C PHE A 299 -21.29 -10.80 -11.64
N ALA A 300 -20.07 -11.26 -11.94
CA ALA A 300 -19.57 -12.59 -11.63
C ALA A 300 -18.18 -12.51 -10.97
N VAL A 301 -17.77 -13.56 -10.28
CA VAL A 301 -16.42 -13.72 -9.72
C VAL A 301 -15.53 -14.41 -10.74
N GLU A 302 -14.36 -13.84 -11.05
CA GLU A 302 -13.41 -14.46 -11.97
C GLU A 302 -12.57 -15.53 -11.25
N LEU A 303 -12.70 -16.77 -11.70
CA LEU A 303 -11.98 -17.93 -11.21
C LEU A 303 -10.91 -18.38 -12.22
N SER A 304 -9.78 -18.86 -11.70
CA SER A 304 -8.81 -19.57 -12.53
C SER A 304 -9.38 -20.92 -12.99
N PRO A 305 -8.76 -21.58 -13.98
CA PRO A 305 -9.09 -22.97 -14.32
C PRO A 305 -9.04 -23.89 -13.10
N GLU A 306 -8.09 -23.67 -12.17
CA GLU A 306 -7.98 -24.41 -10.92
C GLU A 306 -9.09 -24.09 -9.89
N LEU A 307 -10.13 -23.35 -10.28
CA LEU A 307 -11.21 -22.85 -9.41
C LEU A 307 -10.68 -22.01 -8.24
N GLN A 308 -9.69 -21.17 -8.50
CA GLN A 308 -9.15 -20.26 -7.50
C GLN A 308 -9.67 -18.85 -7.77
N ALA A 309 -10.14 -18.14 -6.74
CA ALA A 309 -10.54 -16.75 -6.89
C ALA A 309 -9.35 -15.89 -7.30
N THR A 310 -9.42 -15.29 -8.50
CA THR A 310 -8.31 -14.50 -9.04
C THR A 310 -8.14 -13.17 -8.28
N GLY A 311 -9.21 -12.69 -7.65
CA GLY A 311 -9.30 -11.36 -7.04
C GLY A 311 -9.91 -10.31 -7.96
N ARG A 312 -10.53 -10.73 -9.07
CA ARG A 312 -11.31 -9.88 -9.97
C ARG A 312 -12.79 -10.24 -9.95
N ILE A 313 -13.62 -9.22 -10.13
CA ILE A 313 -15.01 -9.39 -10.56
C ILE A 313 -15.10 -9.16 -12.07
N VAL A 314 -16.09 -9.77 -12.70
CA VAL A 314 -16.45 -9.55 -14.10
C VAL A 314 -17.79 -8.81 -14.09
N VAL A 315 -17.82 -7.57 -14.56
CA VAL A 315 -19.10 -6.86 -14.76
C VAL A 315 -19.79 -7.49 -15.97
N THR A 316 -21.04 -7.90 -15.81
CA THR A 316 -21.82 -8.67 -16.81
C THR A 316 -23.08 -7.92 -17.30
N ASP A 317 -23.56 -6.92 -16.55
CA ASP A 317 -24.73 -6.12 -16.93
C ASP A 317 -24.37 -4.67 -17.30
N HIS A 318 -24.77 -4.29 -18.50
CA HIS A 318 -24.49 -3.01 -19.15
C HIS A 318 -25.61 -1.98 -18.98
N GLU A 319 -26.80 -2.39 -18.55
CA GLU A 319 -27.97 -1.52 -18.47
C GLU A 319 -27.92 -0.56 -17.26
N ARG A 320 -26.99 -0.77 -16.32
CA ARG A 320 -26.91 -0.07 -15.03
C ARG A 320 -25.58 0.63 -14.77
N ILE A 321 -24.97 1.15 -15.83
CA ILE A 321 -23.78 1.99 -15.75
C ILE A 321 -24.15 3.41 -16.15
N THR A 322 -23.92 4.36 -15.25
CA THR A 322 -24.18 5.77 -15.49
C THR A 322 -22.89 6.58 -15.41
N ALA A 323 -22.66 7.47 -16.37
CA ALA A 323 -21.65 8.51 -16.27
C ALA A 323 -22.19 9.68 -15.43
N GLU A 324 -21.43 10.14 -14.44
CA GLU A 324 -21.81 11.24 -13.53
C GLU A 324 -23.12 10.97 -12.76
N PRO A 325 -23.12 9.95 -11.88
CA PRO A 325 -24.33 9.53 -11.21
C PRO A 325 -24.87 10.56 -10.21
N SER A 326 -26.19 10.65 -10.13
CA SER A 326 -26.88 11.42 -9.09
C SER A 326 -26.82 10.72 -7.71
N ARG A 327 -27.05 11.47 -6.63
CA ARG A 327 -27.11 10.92 -5.26
C ARG A 327 -28.16 9.80 -5.10
N ALA A 328 -29.30 9.90 -5.80
CA ALA A 328 -30.35 8.88 -5.76
C ALA A 328 -29.91 7.56 -6.42
N GLU A 329 -29.22 7.66 -7.55
CA GLU A 329 -28.64 6.49 -8.23
C GLU A 329 -27.53 5.86 -7.39
N VAL A 330 -26.63 6.67 -6.82
CA VAL A 330 -25.60 6.19 -5.88
C VAL A 330 -26.22 5.45 -4.69
N THR A 331 -27.28 6.00 -4.09
CA THR A 331 -27.99 5.35 -2.97
C THR A 331 -28.54 3.98 -3.37
N THR A 332 -29.08 3.85 -4.58
CA THR A 332 -29.58 2.58 -5.12
C THR A 332 -28.45 1.58 -5.31
N GLY A 333 -27.34 2.01 -5.92
CA GLY A 333 -26.13 1.21 -6.08
C GLY A 333 -25.54 0.71 -4.76
N VAL A 334 -25.52 1.57 -3.75
CA VAL A 334 -25.00 1.22 -2.44
C VAL A 334 -25.85 0.13 -1.78
N ARG A 335 -27.19 0.23 -1.86
CA ARG A 335 -28.07 -0.81 -1.31
C ARG A 335 -27.84 -2.16 -1.99
N ALA A 336 -27.67 -2.17 -3.31
CA ALA A 336 -27.33 -3.37 -4.07
C ALA A 336 -25.98 -3.97 -3.62
N LEU A 337 -24.93 -3.14 -3.54
CA LEU A 337 -23.61 -3.58 -3.08
C LEU A 337 -23.65 -4.16 -1.66
N VAL A 338 -24.32 -3.48 -0.71
CA VAL A 338 -24.40 -3.96 0.67
C VAL A 338 -25.18 -5.28 0.75
N SER A 339 -26.29 -5.42 0.03
CA SER A 339 -27.02 -6.69 -0.06
C SER A 339 -26.14 -7.82 -0.59
N THR A 340 -25.30 -7.56 -1.61
CA THR A 340 -24.34 -8.53 -2.14
C THR A 340 -23.28 -8.92 -1.10
N LEU A 341 -22.73 -7.95 -0.37
CA LEU A 341 -21.74 -8.19 0.68
C LEU A 341 -22.32 -9.01 1.85
N GLU A 342 -23.58 -8.74 2.22
CA GLU A 342 -24.30 -9.50 3.24
C GLU A 342 -24.49 -10.96 2.80
N ARG A 343 -24.98 -11.21 1.58
CA ARG A 343 -25.15 -12.57 1.04
C ARG A 343 -23.84 -13.34 0.95
N LEU A 344 -22.76 -12.71 0.46
CA LEU A 344 -21.43 -13.33 0.45
C LEU A 344 -20.98 -13.68 1.88
N GLY A 345 -21.18 -12.78 2.83
CA GLY A 345 -20.84 -12.98 4.23
C GLY A 345 -21.63 -14.12 4.88
N GLU A 346 -22.94 -14.19 4.63
CA GLU A 346 -23.82 -15.26 5.10
C GLU A 346 -23.45 -16.62 4.50
N GLY A 347 -23.20 -16.66 3.18
CA GLY A 347 -22.75 -17.88 2.50
C GLY A 347 -21.43 -18.40 3.04
N PHE A 348 -20.46 -17.51 3.30
CA PHE A 348 -19.21 -17.90 3.95
C PHE A 348 -19.41 -18.35 5.41
N ALA A 349 -20.24 -17.65 6.18
CA ALA A 349 -20.53 -18.02 7.57
C ALA A 349 -21.22 -19.40 7.66
N ALA A 350 -22.11 -19.73 6.73
CA ALA A 350 -22.78 -21.03 6.66
C ALA A 350 -21.77 -22.20 6.53
N LEU A 351 -20.63 -21.99 5.85
CA LEU A 351 -19.56 -22.97 5.73
C LEU A 351 -18.75 -23.18 7.02
N ARG A 352 -18.74 -22.21 7.94
CA ARG A 352 -17.96 -22.23 9.19
C ARG A 352 -18.79 -22.50 10.45
N GLY A 353 -20.12 -22.55 10.33
CA GLY A 353 -21.07 -22.75 11.44
C GLY A 353 -21.63 -21.44 12.01
N ALA A 354 -22.83 -21.51 12.61
CA ALA A 354 -23.62 -20.34 13.03
C ALA A 354 -22.91 -19.41 14.03
N ASP A 355 -22.07 -19.97 14.91
CA ASP A 355 -21.35 -19.21 15.97
C ASP A 355 -20.32 -18.21 15.43
N ARG A 356 -20.00 -18.26 14.12
CA ARG A 356 -18.98 -17.41 13.47
C ARG A 356 -19.56 -16.29 12.62
N ALA A 357 -20.89 -16.18 12.51
CA ALA A 357 -21.53 -15.17 11.65
C ALA A 357 -21.21 -13.72 12.07
N CYS A 358 -21.13 -13.44 13.37
CA CYS A 358 -20.78 -12.10 13.87
C CYS A 358 -19.34 -11.72 13.50
N GLU A 359 -18.40 -12.66 13.65
CA GLU A 359 -16.99 -12.46 13.29
C GLU A 359 -16.81 -12.11 11.80
N VAL A 360 -17.50 -12.83 10.92
CA VAL A 360 -17.48 -12.57 9.47
C VAL A 360 -18.06 -11.19 9.16
N ARG A 361 -19.20 -10.85 9.77
CA ARG A 361 -19.86 -9.55 9.59
C ARG A 361 -18.97 -8.39 10.02
N ASP A 362 -18.34 -8.50 11.18
CA ASP A 362 -17.43 -7.47 11.68
C ASP A 362 -16.17 -7.36 10.82
N ALA A 363 -15.70 -8.48 10.26
CA ALA A 363 -14.59 -8.47 9.31
C ALA A 363 -14.94 -7.79 7.98
N VAL A 364 -16.13 -8.04 7.43
CA VAL A 364 -16.63 -7.36 6.22
C VAL A 364 -16.80 -5.85 6.46
N ARG A 365 -17.36 -5.45 7.61
CA ARG A 365 -17.49 -4.04 8.00
C ARG A 365 -16.14 -3.35 8.12
N ARG A 366 -15.14 -4.03 8.68
CA ARG A 366 -13.77 -3.53 8.77
C ARG A 366 -13.17 -3.29 7.38
N VAL A 367 -13.26 -4.26 6.47
CA VAL A 367 -12.77 -4.10 5.09
C VAL A 367 -13.52 -2.98 4.35
N THR A 368 -14.82 -2.84 4.59
CA THR A 368 -15.63 -1.74 4.04
C THR A 368 -15.13 -0.38 4.52
N ALA A 369 -14.88 -0.24 5.82
CA ALA A 369 -14.30 0.98 6.40
C ALA A 369 -12.91 1.30 5.82
N GLU A 370 -12.05 0.28 5.66
CA GLU A 370 -10.72 0.44 5.04
C GLU A 370 -10.82 0.93 3.59
N GLU A 371 -11.70 0.32 2.78
CA GLU A 371 -11.82 0.63 1.36
C GLU A 371 -12.60 1.92 1.08
N LEU A 372 -13.41 2.44 2.02
CA LEU A 372 -14.11 3.72 1.89
C LEU A 372 -13.43 4.87 2.65
N ARG A 373 -12.21 4.66 3.15
CA ARG A 373 -11.41 5.72 3.76
C ARG A 373 -10.71 6.61 2.73
N TYR A 374 -10.64 7.90 3.04
CA TYR A 374 -9.95 8.95 2.26
C TYR A 374 -10.51 9.11 0.84
N LEU A 375 -11.83 9.15 0.72
CA LEU A 375 -12.52 9.49 -0.53
C LEU A 375 -12.31 10.95 -0.89
N ALA A 376 -12.45 11.28 -2.17
CA ALA A 376 -12.55 12.67 -2.59
C ALA A 376 -13.80 13.32 -1.97
N PRO A 377 -13.76 14.64 -1.65
CA PRO A 377 -14.88 15.31 -0.98
C PRO A 377 -16.22 15.14 -1.70
N HIS A 378 -16.24 15.25 -3.03
CA HIS A 378 -17.44 15.05 -3.83
C HIS A 378 -18.02 13.62 -3.70
N THR A 379 -17.17 12.59 -3.67
CA THR A 379 -17.60 11.21 -3.49
C THR A 379 -18.15 10.97 -2.09
N ALA A 380 -17.51 11.53 -1.06
CA ALA A 380 -18.00 11.45 0.31
C ALA A 380 -19.38 12.14 0.45
N GLU A 381 -19.58 13.27 -0.26
CA GLU A 381 -20.88 13.93 -0.34
C GLU A 381 -21.94 13.08 -1.07
N LEU A 382 -21.58 12.39 -2.16
CA LEU A 382 -22.49 11.45 -2.84
C LEU A 382 -22.89 10.27 -1.94
N LEU A 383 -22.00 9.85 -1.04
CA LEU A 383 -22.26 8.83 -0.03
C LEU A 383 -22.83 9.39 1.29
N SER A 384 -23.17 10.68 1.36
CA SER A 384 -23.84 11.25 2.53
C SER A 384 -25.36 11.02 2.48
N GLY A 385 -26.04 11.15 3.63
CA GLY A 385 -27.49 10.96 3.76
C GLY A 385 -27.90 9.53 4.15
N GLU A 386 -29.21 9.26 4.21
CA GLU A 386 -29.77 7.99 4.72
C GLU A 386 -29.48 6.79 3.80
N GLN A 387 -28.27 6.24 3.90
CA GLN A 387 -27.83 5.09 3.12
C GLN A 387 -26.82 4.20 3.91
N PRO A 388 -26.77 2.88 3.66
CA PRO A 388 -26.02 1.91 4.48
C PRO A 388 -24.52 2.17 4.66
N LEU A 389 -23.83 2.77 3.69
CA LEU A 389 -22.40 3.03 3.71
C LEU A 389 -22.02 4.41 4.28
N GLN A 390 -22.99 5.23 4.71
CA GLN A 390 -22.74 6.61 5.16
C GLN A 390 -21.73 6.65 6.31
N SER A 391 -21.82 5.68 7.23
CA SER A 391 -20.93 5.58 8.39
C SER A 391 -19.49 5.20 8.05
N TYR A 392 -19.23 4.74 6.83
CA TYR A 392 -17.89 4.37 6.34
C TYR A 392 -17.30 5.42 5.40
N ALA A 393 -18.11 6.31 4.85
CA ALA A 393 -17.66 7.37 3.95
C ALA A 393 -16.79 8.37 4.72
N HIS A 394 -15.50 8.37 4.43
CA HIS A 394 -14.53 9.20 5.15
C HIS A 394 -13.68 10.00 4.18
N THR A 395 -13.55 11.30 4.43
CA THR A 395 -12.71 12.21 3.64
C THR A 395 -11.85 13.09 4.56
N VAL A 396 -10.69 13.49 4.05
CA VAL A 396 -9.82 14.49 4.67
C VAL A 396 -9.60 15.58 3.62
N PRO A 397 -10.05 16.83 3.84
CA PRO A 397 -9.82 17.92 2.91
C PRO A 397 -8.33 18.16 2.66
N GLU A 398 -7.97 18.54 1.42
CA GLU A 398 -6.58 18.86 1.07
C GLU A 398 -6.04 20.04 1.88
N SER A 399 -6.87 21.05 2.13
CA SER A 399 -6.52 22.19 2.99
C SER A 399 -6.17 21.76 4.42
N GLN A 400 -6.92 20.84 5.02
CA GLN A 400 -6.61 20.30 6.34
C GLN A 400 -5.29 19.54 6.35
N ASP A 401 -5.07 18.68 5.35
CA ASP A 401 -3.84 17.90 5.21
C ASP A 401 -2.59 18.80 5.10
N GLU A 402 -2.67 19.87 4.30
CA GLU A 402 -1.61 20.86 4.13
C GLU A 402 -1.29 21.59 5.45
N VAL A 403 -2.32 21.96 6.22
CA VAL A 403 -2.15 22.64 7.52
C VAL A 403 -1.42 21.74 8.51
N LEU A 404 -1.88 20.51 8.71
CA LEU A 404 -1.28 19.57 9.65
C LEU A 404 0.17 19.22 9.25
N LYS A 405 0.44 19.01 7.95
CA LYS A 405 1.80 18.79 7.44
C LYS A 405 2.69 20.01 7.64
N SER A 406 2.17 21.22 7.42
CA SER A 406 2.91 22.46 7.68
C SER A 406 3.28 22.61 9.16
N VAL A 407 2.42 22.18 10.09
CA VAL A 407 2.75 22.19 11.52
C VAL A 407 3.88 21.20 11.82
N LEU A 408 3.79 19.97 11.32
CA LEU A 408 4.86 18.97 11.50
C LEU A 408 6.19 19.43 10.89
N ASP A 409 6.18 20.07 9.71
CA ASP A 409 7.37 20.63 9.09
C ASP A 409 8.02 21.72 9.96
N ARG A 410 7.22 22.60 10.59
CA ARG A 410 7.73 23.60 11.54
C ARG A 410 8.36 22.96 12.77
N VAL A 411 7.72 21.94 13.35
CA VAL A 411 8.29 21.16 14.46
C VAL A 411 9.65 20.57 14.05
N GLN A 412 9.72 19.90 12.90
CA GLN A 412 10.97 19.32 12.40
C GLN A 412 12.06 20.37 12.18
N GLN A 413 11.72 21.55 11.67
CA GLN A 413 12.67 22.64 11.48
C GLN A 413 13.20 23.16 12.82
N GLY A 414 12.35 23.36 13.82
CA GLY A 414 12.74 23.71 15.19
C GLY A 414 13.68 22.66 15.80
N THR A 415 13.31 21.37 15.70
CA THR A 415 14.14 20.25 16.15
C THR A 415 15.50 20.22 15.44
N ARG A 416 15.55 20.48 14.14
CA ARG A 416 16.81 20.57 13.39
C ARG A 416 17.70 21.71 13.88
N ARG A 417 17.13 22.88 14.23
CA ARG A 417 17.90 23.99 14.82
C ARG A 417 18.50 23.57 16.15
N ARG A 418 17.73 22.92 17.03
CA ARG A 418 18.20 22.43 18.33
C ARG A 418 19.35 21.43 18.26
N ARG A 419 19.45 20.65 17.17
CA ARG A 419 20.59 19.75 16.95
C ARG A 419 21.92 20.49 16.78
N TRP A 420 21.88 21.73 16.31
CA TRP A 420 23.07 22.57 16.12
C TRP A 420 23.25 23.60 17.23
N ASP A 421 22.17 23.94 17.93
CA ASP A 421 22.12 24.85 19.07
C ASP A 421 21.31 24.20 20.21
N PRO A 422 21.96 23.44 21.12
CA PRO A 422 21.27 22.72 22.19
C PRO A 422 20.45 23.61 23.15
N ASP A 423 20.78 24.90 23.23
CA ASP A 423 20.12 25.88 24.11
C ASP A 423 18.84 26.46 23.49
N ALA A 424 18.59 26.19 22.19
CA ALA A 424 17.38 26.64 21.52
C ALA A 424 16.11 25.99 22.14
N PRO A 425 15.00 26.75 22.26
CA PRO A 425 13.75 26.30 22.86
C PRO A 425 13.15 25.09 22.12
N ARG A 426 12.43 24.23 22.85
CA ARG A 426 11.78 23.04 22.28
C ARG A 426 10.54 23.45 21.47
N PRO A 427 10.40 23.03 20.19
CA PRO A 427 9.20 23.32 19.43
C PRO A 427 7.98 22.63 20.08
N ALA A 428 6.89 23.37 20.24
CA ALA A 428 5.68 22.93 20.92
C ALA A 428 4.42 23.19 20.10
N VAL A 429 3.47 22.25 20.16
CA VAL A 429 2.12 22.38 19.59
C VAL A 429 1.12 22.44 20.73
N VAL A 430 0.28 23.48 20.73
CA VAL A 430 -0.75 23.68 21.76
C VAL A 430 -2.09 23.22 21.22
N ILE A 431 -2.77 22.35 21.95
CA ILE A 431 -4.08 21.80 21.55
C ILE A 431 -5.08 22.07 22.67
N ASP A 432 -6.15 22.78 22.37
CA ASP A 432 -7.27 22.88 23.30
C ASP A 432 -8.02 21.54 23.39
N VAL A 433 -8.51 21.22 24.59
CA VAL A 433 -9.22 19.98 24.87
C VAL A 433 -10.70 20.11 24.58
N ASP A 434 -11.34 21.25 24.88
CA ASP A 434 -12.80 21.36 24.88
C ASP A 434 -13.29 21.76 23.48
N LEU A 435 -14.10 20.93 22.80
CA LEU A 435 -14.52 21.16 21.39
C LEU A 435 -13.36 21.23 20.38
N CYS A 436 -12.18 20.74 20.76
CA CYS A 436 -11.02 20.64 19.88
C CYS A 436 -10.44 19.23 19.96
N GLY A 437 -9.73 18.89 21.05
CA GLY A 437 -9.20 17.54 21.28
C GLY A 437 -10.27 16.53 21.70
N LEU A 438 -11.25 16.95 22.49
CA LEU A 438 -12.39 16.15 22.96
C LEU A 438 -13.72 16.74 22.46
N ILE A 439 -14.60 15.86 22.02
CA ILE A 439 -15.90 16.14 21.46
C ILE A 439 -17.00 15.63 22.42
N PRO A 440 -17.71 16.53 23.12
CA PRO A 440 -18.71 16.18 24.11
C PRO A 440 -20.10 15.91 23.47
N LEU A 441 -20.17 15.12 22.40
CA LEU A 441 -21.42 14.89 21.62
C LEU A 441 -22.58 14.39 22.48
N GLN A 442 -22.32 13.40 23.35
CA GLN A 442 -23.36 12.82 24.20
C GLN A 442 -23.91 13.87 25.17
N ARG A 443 -23.03 14.66 25.79
CA ARG A 443 -23.44 15.76 26.68
C ARG A 443 -24.20 16.86 25.95
N ILE A 444 -23.81 17.20 24.73
CA ILE A 444 -24.53 18.14 23.88
C ILE A 444 -25.93 17.60 23.58
N ALA A 445 -26.04 16.34 23.16
CA ALA A 445 -27.32 15.70 22.85
C ALA A 445 -28.23 15.64 24.09
N ASP A 446 -27.69 15.28 25.25
CA ASP A 446 -28.44 15.21 26.50
C ASP A 446 -28.90 16.59 26.99
N ALA A 447 -28.04 17.61 26.89
CA ALA A 447 -28.40 19.00 27.21
C ALA A 447 -29.46 19.54 26.24
N THR A 448 -29.35 19.22 24.95
CA THR A 448 -30.33 19.57 23.91
C THR A 448 -31.69 18.91 24.22
N ARG A 449 -31.67 17.63 24.60
CA ARG A 449 -32.90 16.90 24.98
C ARG A 449 -33.55 17.48 26.22
N ALA A 450 -32.75 17.86 27.23
CA ALA A 450 -33.24 18.42 28.48
C ALA A 450 -34.01 19.74 28.30
N ILE A 451 -33.74 20.48 27.23
CA ILE A 451 -34.40 21.75 26.93
C ILE A 451 -35.59 21.63 25.96
N SER A 452 -36.01 20.43 25.59
CA SER A 452 -37.10 20.21 24.63
C SER A 452 -38.52 20.52 25.17
N GLY A 453 -38.67 20.71 26.47
CA GLY A 453 -39.98 20.83 27.14
C GLY A 453 -40.80 22.08 26.81
N PRO A 454 -42.09 22.11 27.21
CA PRO A 454 -43.02 23.22 27.01
C PRO A 454 -42.51 24.58 27.50
N ARG A 455 -42.71 25.64 26.70
CA ARG A 455 -42.28 27.01 27.02
C ARG A 455 -43.12 28.06 26.25
N PRO A 456 -43.08 29.35 26.64
CA PRO A 456 -43.65 30.42 25.83
C PRO A 456 -43.15 30.35 24.37
N GLY A 457 -44.06 30.42 23.41
CA GLY A 457 -43.75 30.25 21.97
C GLY A 457 -43.72 28.80 21.45
N ALA A 458 -43.66 27.81 22.35
CA ALA A 458 -43.72 26.38 22.02
C ALA A 458 -44.42 25.58 23.15
N PRO A 459 -45.76 25.71 23.30
CA PRO A 459 -46.50 25.11 24.42
C PRO A 459 -46.52 23.58 24.42
N ALA A 460 -46.28 22.94 23.27
CA ALA A 460 -46.11 21.49 23.15
C ALA A 460 -44.64 21.04 23.32
N GLY A 461 -43.71 21.97 23.57
CA GLY A 461 -42.27 21.74 23.49
C GLY A 461 -41.72 21.90 22.07
N ILE A 462 -40.40 21.81 21.95
CA ILE A 462 -39.66 21.86 20.68
C ILE A 462 -39.26 20.41 20.35
N LEU A 463 -40.07 19.73 19.54
CA LEU A 463 -39.98 18.28 19.32
C LEU A 463 -38.64 17.86 18.71
N GLU A 464 -38.05 18.70 17.87
CA GLU A 464 -36.76 18.46 17.23
C GLU A 464 -35.62 18.37 18.25
N LEU A 465 -35.69 19.15 19.33
CA LEU A 465 -34.71 19.07 20.42
C LEU A 465 -34.84 17.77 21.22
N ALA A 466 -36.01 17.11 21.21
CA ALA A 466 -36.20 15.81 21.87
C ALA A 466 -35.48 14.67 21.13
N GLY A 467 -35.30 14.81 19.82
CA GLY A 467 -34.53 13.91 18.96
C GLY A 467 -33.33 14.61 18.32
N PRO A 468 -32.25 14.94 19.06
CA PRO A 468 -31.13 15.72 18.54
C PRO A 468 -30.48 15.15 17.26
N ALA A 469 -30.56 13.84 17.03
CA ALA A 469 -30.07 13.18 15.82
C ALA A 469 -30.80 13.59 14.53
N THR A 470 -31.98 14.22 14.65
CA THR A 470 -32.77 14.73 13.52
C THR A 470 -32.39 16.15 13.12
N LEU A 471 -31.58 16.83 13.95
CA LEU A 471 -31.14 18.20 13.68
C LEU A 471 -29.99 18.20 12.67
N PRO A 472 -29.95 19.16 11.73
CA PRO A 472 -28.85 19.25 10.76
C PRO A 472 -27.52 19.64 11.43
N VAL A 473 -27.58 20.39 12.54
CA VAL A 473 -26.43 20.76 13.39
C VAL A 473 -26.85 20.79 14.86
N LEU A 474 -25.92 20.53 15.76
CA LEU A 474 -26.12 20.60 17.22
C LEU A 474 -25.52 21.90 17.81
N PRO A 475 -26.10 22.44 18.90
CA PRO A 475 -25.58 23.63 19.55
C PRO A 475 -24.26 23.35 20.28
N THR A 476 -23.45 24.39 20.48
CA THR A 476 -22.26 24.36 21.34
C THR A 476 -22.39 25.36 22.49
N HIS A 477 -21.40 25.41 23.37
CA HIS A 477 -21.41 26.36 24.49
C HIS A 477 -20.96 27.79 24.09
N ALA A 478 -20.41 27.95 22.89
CA ALA A 478 -19.93 29.23 22.38
C ALA A 478 -21.11 30.16 22.00
N PRO A 479 -21.04 31.47 22.32
CA PRO A 479 -22.10 32.42 22.00
C PRO A 479 -22.48 32.47 20.51
N GLY A 480 -21.51 32.65 19.62
CA GLY A 480 -21.75 32.78 18.17
C GLY A 480 -22.30 31.50 17.53
N SER A 481 -21.97 30.34 18.08
CA SER A 481 -22.50 29.05 17.61
C SER A 481 -23.99 28.87 17.88
N TRP A 482 -24.54 29.49 18.93
CA TRP A 482 -25.95 29.33 19.27
C TRP A 482 -26.88 29.98 18.24
N GLU A 483 -26.57 31.20 17.82
CA GLU A 483 -27.33 31.89 16.77
C GLU A 483 -27.29 31.12 15.45
N ASN A 484 -26.10 30.61 15.10
CA ASN A 484 -25.92 29.79 13.91
C ASN A 484 -26.71 28.48 13.99
N PHE A 485 -26.76 27.85 15.17
CA PHE A 485 -27.58 26.66 15.42
C PHE A 485 -29.07 26.95 15.17
N VAL A 486 -29.63 28.00 15.79
CA VAL A 486 -31.06 28.34 15.68
C VAL A 486 -31.47 28.60 14.23
N ARG A 487 -30.58 29.26 13.48
CA ARG A 487 -30.80 29.55 12.06
C ARG A 487 -30.64 28.30 11.18
N ALA A 488 -29.54 27.57 11.30
CA ALA A 488 -29.24 26.41 10.46
C ALA A 488 -30.20 25.23 10.69
N SER A 489 -30.77 25.12 11.90
CA SER A 489 -31.83 24.16 12.21
C SER A 489 -33.21 24.57 11.72
N GLY A 490 -33.41 25.82 11.27
CA GLY A 490 -34.72 26.37 10.90
C GLY A 490 -35.67 26.59 12.08
N LEU A 491 -35.21 26.36 13.32
CA LEU A 491 -36.08 26.42 14.49
C LEU A 491 -36.54 27.84 14.81
N GLY A 492 -35.72 28.86 14.52
CA GLY A 492 -36.10 30.25 14.75
C GLY A 492 -37.33 30.68 13.94
N GLU A 493 -37.43 30.19 12.69
CA GLU A 493 -38.58 30.45 11.81
C GLU A 493 -39.81 29.64 12.25
N ARG A 494 -39.60 28.40 12.70
CA ARG A 494 -40.67 27.50 13.12
C ARG A 494 -41.28 27.89 14.47
N TYR A 495 -40.48 28.45 15.37
CA TYR A 495 -40.89 28.87 16.72
C TYR A 495 -40.52 30.33 16.99
N PRO A 496 -41.16 31.30 16.30
CA PRO A 496 -40.78 32.72 16.38
C PRO A 496 -41.10 33.37 17.73
N GLY A 497 -41.95 32.75 18.55
CA GLY A 497 -42.32 33.24 19.89
C GLY A 497 -41.43 32.71 21.02
N VAL A 498 -40.42 31.89 20.73
CA VAL A 498 -39.50 31.33 21.73
C VAL A 498 -38.38 32.34 22.03
N ASP A 499 -38.12 32.57 23.31
CA ASP A 499 -36.93 33.30 23.76
C ASP A 499 -35.69 32.39 23.65
N TRP A 500 -34.94 32.58 22.56
CA TRP A 500 -33.77 31.78 22.24
C TRP A 500 -32.57 32.06 23.16
N ASP A 501 -32.49 33.23 23.80
CA ASP A 501 -31.43 33.57 24.73
C ASP A 501 -31.67 32.94 26.11
N ALA A 502 -32.90 32.98 26.59
CA ALA A 502 -33.29 32.24 27.79
C ALA A 502 -33.06 30.74 27.63
N LEU A 503 -33.40 30.20 26.45
CA LEU A 503 -33.19 28.79 26.11
C LEU A 503 -31.71 28.42 26.03
N ARG A 504 -30.85 29.30 25.52
CA ARG A 504 -29.38 29.14 25.59
C ARG A 504 -28.92 29.04 27.05
N GLY A 505 -29.46 29.87 27.94
CA GLY A 505 -29.16 29.80 29.37
C GLY A 505 -29.51 28.45 30.00
N ASP A 506 -30.68 27.88 29.65
CA ASP A 506 -31.07 26.53 30.06
C ASP A 506 -30.12 25.46 29.53
N PHE A 507 -29.76 25.55 28.24
CA PHE A 507 -28.81 24.63 27.61
C PHE A 507 -27.46 24.65 28.31
N LEU A 508 -26.90 25.84 28.56
CA LEU A 508 -25.62 26.01 29.22
C LEU A 508 -25.64 25.42 30.63
N ARG A 509 -26.70 25.63 31.41
CA ARG A 509 -26.86 25.00 32.74
C ARG A 509 -26.89 23.48 32.65
N ALA A 510 -27.63 22.93 31.68
CA ALA A 510 -27.70 21.49 31.47
C ALA A 510 -26.35 20.91 31.01
N PHE A 511 -25.66 21.56 30.06
CA PHE A 511 -24.36 21.14 29.52
C PHE A 511 -23.22 21.27 30.55
N GLN A 512 -23.24 22.31 31.38
CA GLN A 512 -22.27 22.58 32.43
C GLN A 512 -22.57 21.80 33.73
N SER A 513 -23.67 21.05 33.80
CA SER A 513 -23.84 20.05 34.85
C SER A 513 -22.78 18.96 34.65
N ARG A 514 -21.71 19.00 35.48
CA ARG A 514 -20.48 18.18 35.35
C ARG A 514 -20.38 17.07 36.42
N PRO A 515 -21.29 16.08 36.50
CA PRO A 515 -20.97 14.82 37.19
C PRO A 515 -19.71 14.20 36.59
N ARG A 516 -18.85 13.62 37.42
CA ARG A 516 -17.59 12.98 37.00
C ARG A 516 -17.84 11.95 35.89
N GLU A 517 -18.94 11.21 36.00
CA GLU A 517 -19.37 10.17 35.08
C GLU A 517 -19.72 10.73 33.69
N ARG A 518 -20.28 11.95 33.61
CA ARG A 518 -20.67 12.55 32.32
C ARG A 518 -19.48 13.02 31.51
N LEU A 519 -18.41 13.49 32.16
CA LEU A 519 -17.18 13.87 31.46
C LEU A 519 -16.53 12.66 30.78
N GLY A 520 -16.66 11.47 31.38
CA GLY A 520 -16.20 10.21 30.80
C GLY A 520 -16.89 9.80 29.48
N THR A 521 -17.96 10.50 29.06
CA THR A 521 -18.65 10.24 27.79
C THR A 521 -18.10 11.04 26.61
N ASP A 522 -17.16 11.96 26.86
CA ASP A 522 -16.54 12.75 25.81
C ASP A 522 -15.68 11.85 24.91
N ARG A 523 -15.76 12.07 23.60
CA ARG A 523 -15.02 11.28 22.60
C ARG A 523 -13.82 12.05 22.10
N VAL A 524 -12.72 11.37 21.80
CA VAL A 524 -11.54 12.03 21.23
C VAL A 524 -11.77 12.38 19.77
N ASN A 525 -11.28 13.55 19.35
CA ASN A 525 -11.34 13.97 17.96
C ASN A 525 -10.50 13.04 17.08
N ALA A 526 -11.00 12.71 15.90
CA ALA A 526 -10.39 11.73 15.01
C ALA A 526 -8.95 12.16 14.66
N GLY A 527 -8.02 11.19 14.68
CA GLY A 527 -6.61 11.42 14.39
C GLY A 527 -5.77 12.07 15.49
N LEU A 528 -6.37 12.54 16.61
CA LEU A 528 -5.65 13.32 17.63
C LEU A 528 -4.42 12.58 18.15
N ALA A 529 -4.60 11.34 18.61
CA ALA A 529 -3.50 10.56 19.16
C ALA A 529 -2.37 10.43 18.14
N ARG A 530 -2.69 10.06 16.89
CA ARG A 530 -1.68 9.91 15.84
C ARG A 530 -0.94 11.23 15.58
N PHE A 531 -1.63 12.35 15.51
CA PHE A 531 -1.00 13.65 15.32
C PHE A 531 -0.07 14.02 16.49
N VAL A 532 -0.45 13.70 17.74
CA VAL A 532 0.40 13.89 18.91
C VAL A 532 1.68 13.06 18.79
N TRP A 533 1.57 11.79 18.40
CA TRP A 533 2.71 10.93 18.15
C TRP A 533 3.60 11.48 17.02
N ASP A 534 3.02 11.96 15.92
CA ASP A 534 3.76 12.56 14.80
C ASP A 534 4.55 13.81 15.25
N VAL A 535 3.99 14.65 16.14
CA VAL A 535 4.70 15.81 16.73
C VAL A 535 5.85 15.36 17.63
N GLN A 536 5.64 14.36 18.49
CA GLN A 536 6.67 13.83 19.38
C GLN A 536 7.80 13.13 18.62
N ASP A 537 7.47 12.37 17.57
CA ASP A 537 8.43 11.73 16.67
C ASP A 537 9.26 12.77 15.90
N ALA A 538 8.65 13.90 15.51
CA ALA A 538 9.35 15.05 14.95
C ALA A 538 10.26 15.79 15.96
N GLY A 539 10.29 15.38 17.23
CA GLY A 539 11.09 15.96 18.31
C GLY A 539 10.43 17.13 19.03
N GLY A 540 9.16 17.40 18.74
CA GLY A 540 8.36 18.42 19.41
C GLY A 540 7.79 17.97 20.74
N GLN A 541 6.99 18.85 21.33
CA GLN A 541 6.16 18.59 22.50
C GLN A 541 4.72 18.98 22.19
N VAL A 542 3.74 18.25 22.73
CA VAL A 542 2.33 18.67 22.71
C VAL A 542 1.93 19.12 24.10
N VAL A 543 1.28 20.28 24.18
CA VAL A 543 0.72 20.84 25.41
C VAL A 543 -0.79 20.96 25.25
N PHE A 544 -1.55 20.31 26.12
CA PHE A 544 -3.00 20.39 26.15
C PHE A 544 -3.45 21.51 27.06
N CYS A 545 -4.37 22.35 26.58
CA CYS A 545 -5.02 23.38 27.39
C CYS A 545 -6.52 23.04 27.55
N THR A 546 -7.12 23.34 28.69
CA THR A 546 -8.56 23.11 28.88
C THR A 546 -9.19 24.17 29.76
N ALA A 547 -10.43 24.53 29.46
CA ALA A 547 -11.29 25.35 30.31
C ALA A 547 -11.82 24.59 31.53
N ARG A 548 -11.57 23.27 31.63
CA ARG A 548 -11.90 22.47 32.81
C ARG A 548 -11.12 22.95 34.02
N LYS A 549 -11.80 22.90 35.17
CA LYS A 549 -11.21 23.25 36.46
C LYS A 549 -10.26 22.16 36.95
N GLU A 550 -9.28 22.52 37.77
CA GLU A 550 -8.25 21.63 38.35
C GLU A 550 -8.82 20.32 38.92
N ARG A 551 -9.94 20.37 39.65
CA ARG A 551 -10.63 19.18 40.17
C ARG A 551 -11.04 18.11 39.12
N PHE A 552 -11.02 18.43 37.83
CA PHE A 552 -11.32 17.53 36.72
C PHE A 552 -10.08 17.08 35.94
N ARG A 553 -8.86 17.38 36.42
CA ARG A 553 -7.59 16.98 35.80
C ARG A 553 -7.56 15.48 35.54
N ASP A 554 -7.78 14.67 36.58
CA ASP A 554 -7.63 13.22 36.49
C ASP A 554 -8.52 12.61 35.42
N VAL A 555 -9.82 12.96 35.41
CA VAL A 555 -10.76 12.46 34.41
C VAL A 555 -10.37 12.84 32.99
N THR A 556 -9.81 14.04 32.81
CA THR A 556 -9.39 14.52 31.49
C THR A 556 -8.11 13.82 31.04
N ALA A 557 -7.17 13.59 31.97
CA ALA A 557 -5.95 12.84 31.72
C ALA A 557 -6.26 11.36 31.41
N ASP A 558 -7.18 10.74 32.16
CA ASP A 558 -7.64 9.37 31.95
C ASP A 558 -8.25 9.20 30.54
N LEU A 559 -9.11 10.14 30.11
CA LEU A 559 -9.70 10.14 28.77
C LEU A 559 -8.66 10.25 27.65
N LEU A 560 -7.66 11.11 27.82
CA LEU A 560 -6.56 11.23 26.85
C LEU A 560 -5.69 9.97 26.84
N ALA A 561 -5.42 9.39 28.00
CA ALA A 561 -4.66 8.15 28.13
C ALA A 561 -5.38 6.96 27.47
N ASP A 562 -6.67 6.79 27.73
CA ASP A 562 -7.52 5.77 27.10
C ASP A 562 -7.58 5.91 25.58
N ALA A 563 -7.44 7.13 25.09
CA ALA A 563 -7.38 7.45 23.66
C ALA A 563 -5.98 7.29 23.04
N GLY A 564 -4.99 6.83 23.80
CA GLY A 564 -3.63 6.62 23.32
C GLY A 564 -2.72 7.84 23.40
N VAL A 565 -3.03 8.80 24.27
CA VAL A 565 -2.16 9.93 24.64
C VAL A 565 -1.86 9.89 26.15
N PRO A 566 -1.11 8.89 26.63
CA PRO A 566 -0.75 8.81 28.05
C PRO A 566 0.19 9.94 28.46
N ASP A 567 0.16 10.33 29.74
CA ASP A 567 1.03 11.36 30.32
C ASP A 567 0.98 12.72 29.60
N ALA A 568 -0.20 13.10 29.07
CA ALA A 568 -0.42 14.38 28.42
C ALA A 568 0.03 15.57 29.30
N THR A 569 0.83 16.49 28.75
CA THR A 569 1.16 17.76 29.43
C THR A 569 -0.11 18.62 29.46
N LEU A 570 -0.90 18.52 30.52
CA LEU A 570 -2.22 19.13 30.63
C LEU A 570 -2.20 20.40 31.51
N LEU A 571 -2.52 21.52 30.91
CA LEU A 571 -2.76 22.82 31.55
C LEU A 571 -4.27 23.00 31.77
N VAL A 572 -4.68 23.06 33.03
CA VAL A 572 -6.08 23.25 33.46
C VAL A 572 -6.25 24.63 34.10
N VAL A 573 -7.49 25.11 34.12
CA VAL A 573 -7.83 26.37 34.78
C VAL A 573 -7.95 26.16 36.30
N PRO A 574 -7.35 27.01 37.15
CA PRO A 574 -7.53 26.92 38.60
C PRO A 574 -9.00 27.02 39.01
N ASP A 575 -9.40 26.28 40.05
CA ASP A 575 -10.77 26.28 40.55
C ASP A 575 -11.28 27.70 40.84
N GLU A 576 -10.43 28.54 41.44
CA GLU A 576 -10.73 29.92 41.88
C GLU A 576 -10.58 30.99 40.79
N ALA A 577 -10.15 30.63 39.58
CA ALA A 577 -9.94 31.62 38.52
C ALA A 577 -11.26 32.28 38.09
N ALA A 578 -11.33 33.61 38.25
CA ALA A 578 -12.41 34.50 37.80
C ALA A 578 -12.04 35.36 36.57
N ARG A 579 -10.78 35.30 36.13
CA ARG A 579 -10.27 36.00 34.94
C ARG A 579 -10.71 35.29 33.64
N PRO A 580 -10.70 35.99 32.49
CA PRO A 580 -10.98 35.38 31.20
C PRO A 580 -10.11 34.14 30.95
N ILE A 581 -10.72 33.07 30.43
CA ILE A 581 -10.05 31.77 30.25
C ILE A 581 -8.86 31.90 29.28
N ALA A 582 -8.98 32.71 28.23
CA ALA A 582 -7.93 32.99 27.26
C ALA A 582 -6.65 33.53 27.93
N GLU A 583 -6.78 34.50 28.83
CA GLU A 583 -5.64 35.06 29.58
C GLU A 583 -4.97 34.01 30.48
N VAL A 584 -5.78 33.19 31.17
CA VAL A 584 -5.28 32.16 32.07
C VAL A 584 -4.52 31.08 31.30
N LYS A 585 -5.02 30.67 30.12
CA LYS A 585 -4.35 29.72 29.23
C LYS A 585 -2.99 30.25 28.77
N ALA A 586 -2.94 31.48 28.25
CA ALA A 586 -1.71 32.10 27.76
C ALA A 586 -0.68 32.27 28.89
N GLU A 587 -1.10 32.73 30.07
CA GLU A 587 -0.23 32.86 31.25
C GLU A 587 0.39 31.51 31.68
N ARG A 588 -0.43 30.46 31.77
CA ARG A 588 0.02 29.11 32.14
C ARG A 588 0.99 28.52 31.12
N LEU A 589 0.74 28.76 29.84
CA LEU A 589 1.63 28.34 28.76
C LEU A 589 2.97 29.08 28.84
N ARG A 590 2.96 30.40 29.07
CA ARG A 590 4.17 31.22 29.27
C ARG A 590 4.99 30.72 30.47
N ALA A 591 4.32 30.32 31.54
CA ALA A 591 4.95 29.83 32.77
C ALA A 591 5.71 28.49 32.60
N LEU A 592 5.45 27.71 31.56
CA LEU A 592 6.22 26.49 31.27
C LEU A 592 7.68 26.80 30.91
N GLY A 593 7.92 27.91 30.20
CA GLY A 593 9.26 28.33 29.77
C GLY A 593 9.93 27.38 28.78
N GLY A 594 10.95 27.86 28.04
CA GLY A 594 11.78 27.01 27.18
C GLY A 594 11.06 26.38 25.97
N LEU A 595 9.87 26.87 25.62
CA LEU A 595 9.07 26.41 24.48
C LEU A 595 9.08 27.42 23.34
N ASP A 596 9.05 26.91 22.11
CA ASP A 596 8.80 27.64 20.87
C ASP A 596 7.46 27.15 20.31
N VAL A 597 6.38 27.89 20.58
CA VAL A 597 5.02 27.47 20.18
C VAL A 597 4.86 27.66 18.68
N VAL A 598 4.84 26.56 17.92
CA VAL A 598 4.78 26.59 16.45
C VAL A 598 3.35 26.62 15.91
N ALA A 599 2.38 26.15 16.70
CA ALA A 599 0.97 26.12 16.34
C ALA A 599 0.05 26.08 17.57
N VAL A 600 -1.12 26.67 17.44
CA VAL A 600 -2.21 26.64 18.44
C VAL A 600 -3.52 26.19 17.78
N PHE A 601 -4.08 25.09 18.28
CA PHE A 601 -5.35 24.52 17.86
C PHE A 601 -6.40 24.82 18.93
N ASP A 602 -7.42 25.60 18.60
CA ASP A 602 -8.50 25.97 19.52
C ASP A 602 -9.73 26.35 18.69
N ASP A 603 -10.95 26.05 19.15
CA ASP A 603 -12.18 26.43 18.45
C ASP A 603 -12.47 27.94 18.62
N GLU A 604 -12.09 28.52 19.76
CA GLU A 604 -12.34 29.92 20.12
C GLU A 604 -11.25 30.88 19.59
N PRO A 605 -11.60 31.93 18.81
CA PRO A 605 -10.64 32.91 18.28
C PRO A 605 -9.95 33.74 19.35
N GLU A 606 -10.61 34.00 20.49
CA GLU A 606 -10.04 34.74 21.61
C GLU A 606 -8.83 34.00 22.22
N ASN A 607 -8.93 32.68 22.37
CA ASN A 607 -7.84 31.85 22.91
C ASN A 607 -6.64 31.85 21.96
N ARG A 608 -6.87 31.68 20.64
CA ARG A 608 -5.79 31.70 19.64
C ARG A 608 -5.08 33.05 19.59
N THR A 609 -5.84 34.14 19.68
CA THR A 609 -5.30 35.51 19.68
C THR A 609 -4.43 35.73 20.93
N ALA A 610 -4.92 35.36 22.11
CA ALA A 610 -4.17 35.50 23.36
C ALA A 610 -2.83 34.72 23.35
N VAL A 611 -2.82 33.50 22.79
CA VAL A 611 -1.56 32.73 22.64
C VAL A 611 -0.61 33.41 21.65
N ARG A 612 -1.11 33.99 20.55
CA ARG A 612 -0.28 34.66 19.55
C ARG A 612 0.31 35.99 20.01
N GLU A 613 -0.30 36.66 20.97
CA GLU A 613 0.30 37.85 21.60
C GLU A 613 1.62 37.50 22.30
N ASP A 614 1.70 36.32 22.92
CA ASP A 614 2.91 35.80 23.56
C ASP A 614 3.85 35.05 22.61
N PHE A 615 3.29 34.42 21.57
CA PHE A 615 4.01 33.62 20.59
C PHE A 615 3.65 34.06 19.15
N PRO A 616 4.21 35.17 18.65
CA PRO A 616 3.80 35.78 17.38
C PRO A 616 3.95 34.88 16.14
N ASP A 617 4.91 33.95 16.18
CA ASP A 617 5.20 33.01 15.09
C ASP A 617 4.31 31.75 15.11
N ALA A 618 3.46 31.59 16.13
CA ALA A 618 2.55 30.46 16.23
C ALA A 618 1.48 30.51 15.13
N LEU A 619 1.31 29.39 14.42
CA LEU A 619 0.22 29.24 13.45
C LEU A 619 -1.12 29.06 14.19
N PRO A 620 -2.12 29.95 14.01
CA PRO A 620 -3.45 29.70 14.52
C PRO A 620 -4.19 28.70 13.63
N VAL A 621 -4.80 27.70 14.26
CA VAL A 621 -5.63 26.69 13.60
C VAL A 621 -6.97 26.59 14.31
N ALA A 622 -8.04 26.88 13.58
CA ALA A 622 -9.41 26.75 14.07
C ALA A 622 -9.90 25.30 13.87
N VAL A 623 -10.53 24.73 14.90
CA VAL A 623 -11.12 23.39 14.82
C VAL A 623 -12.65 23.50 14.74
N GLU A 624 -13.22 23.09 13.61
CA GLU A 624 -14.67 23.11 13.35
C GLU A 624 -15.21 21.69 13.22
N ILE A 625 -15.90 21.22 14.25
CA ILE A 625 -16.34 19.83 14.32
C ILE A 625 -17.59 19.60 13.44
N PRO A 626 -17.57 18.62 12.51
CA PRO A 626 -18.72 18.32 11.66
C PRO A 626 -19.97 17.97 12.48
N GLY A 627 -21.12 18.54 12.09
CA GLY A 627 -22.40 18.34 12.78
C GLY A 627 -22.60 19.22 14.02
N LEU A 628 -21.61 20.02 14.43
CA LEU A 628 -21.78 21.08 15.42
C LEU A 628 -21.92 22.43 14.74
N ALA A 629 -22.69 23.34 15.34
CA ALA A 629 -22.84 24.69 14.82
C ALA A 629 -21.51 25.47 14.96
N PRO A 630 -20.92 25.93 13.84
CA PRO A 630 -19.68 26.71 13.88
C PRO A 630 -19.94 28.10 14.48
N GLN A 631 -18.89 28.73 15.02
CA GLN A 631 -18.99 30.11 15.51
C GLN A 631 -19.13 31.14 14.38
N ARG A 632 -18.42 30.90 13.27
CA ARG A 632 -18.52 31.71 12.06
C ARG A 632 -19.61 31.20 11.14
N ARG A 633 -20.10 32.05 10.24
CA ARG A 633 -20.95 31.58 9.13
C ARG A 633 -20.07 30.82 8.12
N PRO A 634 -20.60 29.81 7.40
CA PRO A 634 -19.81 29.06 6.43
C PRO A 634 -19.06 29.93 5.42
N ASP A 635 -19.67 31.05 5.00
CA ASP A 635 -19.13 32.00 4.02
C ASP A 635 -18.27 33.12 4.63
N ASP A 636 -18.23 33.24 5.96
CA ASP A 636 -17.44 34.28 6.62
C ASP A 636 -15.97 33.83 6.72
N PRO A 637 -14.99 34.72 6.44
CA PRO A 637 -13.59 34.43 6.67
C PRO A 637 -13.33 34.22 8.17
N VAL A 638 -12.33 33.42 8.51
CA VAL A 638 -11.93 33.22 9.90
C VAL A 638 -11.31 34.52 10.42
N ALA A 639 -11.87 35.07 11.50
CA ALA A 639 -11.58 36.44 11.97
C ALA A 639 -10.11 36.73 12.27
N ASP A 640 -9.33 35.72 12.67
CA ASP A 640 -7.90 35.81 13.03
C ASP A 640 -6.95 35.30 11.93
N GLY A 641 -7.48 35.00 10.73
CA GLY A 641 -6.74 34.42 9.62
C GLY A 641 -6.32 32.97 9.85
N ALA A 642 -6.91 32.27 10.82
CA ALA A 642 -6.59 30.88 11.11
C ALA A 642 -6.97 29.95 9.96
N ALA A 643 -6.15 28.93 9.77
CA ALA A 643 -6.52 27.82 8.91
C ALA A 643 -7.56 26.95 9.61
N VAL A 644 -8.47 26.32 8.86
CA VAL A 644 -9.56 25.51 9.45
C VAL A 644 -9.29 24.03 9.24
N ILE A 645 -9.46 23.26 10.31
CA ILE A 645 -9.50 21.80 10.27
C ILE A 645 -10.77 21.29 10.95
N THR A 646 -11.14 20.05 10.67
CA THR A 646 -12.30 19.37 11.27
C THR A 646 -11.86 18.22 12.18
N THR A 647 -10.76 17.57 11.82
CA THR A 647 -10.13 16.46 12.54
C THR A 647 -8.61 16.63 12.50
N PHE A 648 -7.88 15.81 13.27
CA PHE A 648 -6.41 15.76 13.26
C PHE A 648 -5.87 14.71 12.27
N GLU A 649 -6.70 14.24 11.33
CA GLU A 649 -6.29 13.26 10.34
C GLU A 649 -5.62 13.93 9.14
N THR A 650 -4.53 13.33 8.68
CA THR A 650 -3.84 13.67 7.44
C THR A 650 -4.14 12.63 6.36
N ARG A 651 -3.87 12.97 5.11
CA ARG A 651 -3.97 12.05 3.97
C ARG A 651 -2.67 11.24 3.83
N PRO A 652 -2.74 9.91 3.77
CA PRO A 652 -1.56 9.07 3.55
C PRO A 652 -0.99 9.20 2.13
N SER A 653 -1.80 9.61 1.13
CA SER A 653 -1.36 9.77 -0.26
C SER A 653 -2.02 10.95 -0.98
N THR A 654 -1.27 11.59 -1.90
CA THR A 654 -1.78 12.66 -2.78
C THR A 654 -2.43 12.05 -4.04
N PRO A 655 -3.56 12.58 -4.53
CA PRO A 655 -4.16 12.17 -5.80
C PRO A 655 -3.16 12.19 -6.98
N GLY A 656 -3.39 11.36 -8.01
CA GLY A 656 -2.66 11.45 -9.29
C GLY A 656 -1.62 10.35 -9.58
N GLY A 657 -1.99 9.09 -9.37
CA GLY A 657 -1.22 7.90 -9.82
C GLY A 657 -0.06 7.50 -8.91
N PRO A 658 0.70 6.44 -9.27
CA PRO A 658 1.77 5.88 -8.45
C PRO A 658 2.88 6.89 -8.14
N LYS A 659 3.21 7.07 -6.86
CA LYS A 659 4.28 7.97 -6.38
C LYS A 659 5.17 7.29 -5.35
N LEU A 660 6.37 7.82 -5.18
CA LEU A 660 7.26 7.42 -4.08
C LEU A 660 6.91 8.25 -2.84
N SER A 661 7.00 7.65 -1.65
CA SER A 661 6.75 8.35 -0.39
C SER A 661 7.75 9.50 -0.14
N ASN A 662 8.99 9.34 -0.62
CA ASN A 662 10.16 10.18 -0.32
C ASN A 662 10.50 10.32 1.19
N THR A 663 9.89 9.48 2.03
CA THR A 663 10.15 9.43 3.48
C THR A 663 11.56 8.89 3.80
N HIS A 664 12.04 9.15 5.01
CA HIS A 664 13.35 8.73 5.49
C HIS A 664 13.27 7.56 6.48
N SER A 665 12.13 7.36 7.11
CA SER A 665 11.88 6.31 8.10
C SER A 665 10.48 5.72 7.92
N LEU A 666 10.28 4.50 8.41
CA LEU A 666 8.93 3.92 8.49
C LEU A 666 8.03 4.69 9.48
N GLU A 667 8.63 5.43 10.42
CA GLU A 667 7.92 6.31 11.38
C GLU A 667 7.11 7.40 10.68
N GLU A 668 7.65 7.94 9.59
CA GLU A 668 7.03 9.00 8.79
C GLU A 668 5.86 8.48 7.93
N LEU A 669 5.66 7.16 7.88
CA LEU A 669 4.53 6.55 7.19
C LEU A 669 3.39 6.25 8.18
N GLN A 670 2.17 6.57 7.79
CA GLN A 670 0.97 6.13 8.48
C GLN A 670 0.67 4.67 8.12
N ILE A 671 1.47 3.74 8.63
CA ILE A 671 1.45 2.31 8.26
C ILE A 671 0.04 1.70 8.37
N GLY A 672 -0.73 2.05 9.40
CA GLY A 672 -2.11 1.58 9.59
C GLY A 672 -3.11 2.08 8.54
N ALA A 673 -2.78 3.14 7.81
CA ALA A 673 -3.58 3.70 6.73
C ALA A 673 -3.16 3.21 5.33
N LEU A 674 -2.03 2.52 5.21
CA LEU A 674 -1.51 2.04 3.92
C LEU A 674 -2.15 0.71 3.52
N ARG A 675 -2.50 0.60 2.24
CA ARG A 675 -3.02 -0.63 1.65
C ARG A 675 -1.90 -1.62 1.37
N ARG A 676 -2.17 -2.89 1.63
CA ARG A 676 -1.21 -3.99 1.41
C ARG A 676 -1.25 -4.56 -0.02
N ASN A 677 -2.37 -4.31 -0.71
CA ASN A 677 -2.63 -4.65 -2.12
C ASN A 677 -2.05 -6.01 -2.56
N ARG A 678 -2.48 -7.11 -1.94
CA ARG A 678 -1.82 -8.43 -2.10
C ARG A 678 -1.97 -8.96 -3.53
N ILE A 679 -3.08 -8.61 -4.19
CA ILE A 679 -3.38 -8.97 -5.59
C ILE A 679 -2.33 -8.41 -6.56
N SER A 680 -1.70 -7.26 -6.29
CA SER A 680 -0.66 -6.67 -7.14
C SER A 680 0.50 -7.63 -7.45
N ARG A 681 0.82 -8.57 -6.53
CA ARG A 681 1.86 -9.59 -6.73
C ARG A 681 1.55 -10.58 -7.85
N ARG A 682 0.27 -10.74 -8.20
CA ARG A 682 -0.19 -11.59 -9.31
C ARG A 682 -0.07 -10.90 -10.66
N TRP A 683 0.10 -9.58 -10.64
CA TRP A 683 0.31 -8.72 -11.79
C TRP A 683 1.79 -8.38 -11.96
N ALA A 684 2.65 -9.37 -11.71
CA ALA A 684 4.09 -9.23 -11.83
C ALA A 684 4.55 -9.20 -13.29
N VAL A 685 5.62 -8.47 -13.55
CA VAL A 685 6.37 -8.56 -14.81
C VAL A 685 7.50 -9.57 -14.65
N HIS A 686 7.68 -10.44 -15.64
CA HIS A 686 8.82 -11.36 -15.73
C HIS A 686 9.71 -10.95 -16.90
N LEU A 687 10.89 -10.43 -16.58
CA LEU A 687 11.87 -10.02 -17.58
C LEU A 687 12.62 -11.21 -18.16
N THR A 688 12.97 -11.10 -19.44
CA THR A 688 13.99 -11.95 -20.03
C THR A 688 15.39 -11.48 -19.61
N GLU A 689 16.40 -12.29 -19.93
CA GLU A 689 17.80 -11.90 -19.78
C GLU A 689 18.13 -10.68 -20.63
N SER A 690 17.67 -10.64 -21.88
CA SER A 690 17.89 -9.50 -22.79
C SER A 690 17.26 -8.19 -22.29
N GLU A 691 16.05 -8.25 -21.75
CA GLU A 691 15.40 -7.06 -21.17
C GLU A 691 16.08 -6.59 -19.89
N THR A 692 16.49 -7.53 -19.03
CA THR A 692 17.28 -7.21 -17.84
C THR A 692 18.57 -6.49 -18.25
N GLN A 693 19.30 -7.04 -19.21
CA GLN A 693 20.55 -6.45 -19.70
C GLN A 693 20.31 -5.08 -20.36
N SER A 694 19.19 -4.91 -21.08
CA SER A 694 18.80 -3.62 -21.67
C SER A 694 18.63 -2.52 -20.61
N ILE A 695 17.95 -2.83 -19.49
CA ILE A 695 17.79 -1.89 -18.36
C ILE A 695 19.15 -1.52 -17.78
N VAL A 696 19.99 -2.52 -17.49
CA VAL A 696 21.35 -2.32 -16.94
C VAL A 696 22.18 -1.44 -17.88
N ASN A 697 22.21 -1.77 -19.17
CA ASN A 697 22.95 -1.02 -20.18
C ASN A 697 22.46 0.43 -20.28
N SER A 698 21.16 0.67 -20.22
CA SER A 698 20.60 2.03 -20.24
C SER A 698 21.06 2.86 -19.04
N ILE A 699 21.02 2.26 -17.84
CA ILE A 699 21.51 2.89 -16.61
C ILE A 699 23.00 3.22 -16.74
N LEU A 700 23.83 2.28 -17.20
CA LEU A 700 25.27 2.48 -17.34
C LEU A 700 25.62 3.51 -18.42
N ALA A 701 24.93 3.52 -19.56
CA ALA A 701 25.14 4.49 -20.62
C ALA A 701 24.80 5.93 -20.17
N ASP A 702 23.73 6.12 -19.39
CA ASP A 702 23.43 7.42 -18.78
C ASP A 702 24.48 7.82 -17.72
N THR A 703 24.88 6.87 -16.88
CA THR A 703 25.92 7.02 -15.84
C THR A 703 27.24 7.50 -16.45
N ASP A 704 27.74 6.82 -17.48
CA ASP A 704 29.00 7.14 -18.14
C ASP A 704 28.95 8.50 -18.85
N ARG A 705 27.83 8.83 -19.50
CA ARG A 705 27.63 10.17 -20.10
C ARG A 705 27.67 11.28 -19.06
N ALA A 706 27.06 11.09 -17.89
CA ALA A 706 27.06 12.09 -16.83
C ALA A 706 28.43 12.24 -16.15
N ALA A 707 29.14 11.12 -15.96
CA ALA A 707 30.49 11.11 -15.46
C ALA A 707 31.45 11.91 -16.35
N LEU A 708 31.43 11.63 -17.66
CA LEU A 708 32.25 12.33 -18.66
C LEU A 708 31.98 13.84 -18.68
N ARG A 709 30.71 14.26 -18.64
CA ARG A 709 30.36 15.69 -18.56
C ARG A 709 30.93 16.35 -17.30
N THR A 710 30.84 15.66 -16.16
CA THR A 710 31.31 16.16 -14.88
C THR A 710 32.82 16.27 -14.84
N GLY A 711 33.52 15.22 -15.28
CA GLY A 711 34.98 15.17 -15.35
C GLY A 711 35.56 16.21 -16.30
N ARG A 712 35.06 16.30 -17.54
CA ARG A 712 35.53 17.29 -18.53
C ARG A 712 35.29 18.72 -18.08
N SER A 713 34.15 19.00 -17.46
CA SER A 713 33.87 20.34 -16.91
C SER A 713 34.83 20.71 -15.80
N ALA A 714 35.30 19.75 -14.99
CA ALA A 714 36.30 19.99 -13.97
C ALA A 714 37.69 20.16 -14.59
N ALA A 715 38.11 19.27 -15.50
CA ALA A 715 39.39 19.35 -16.20
C ALA A 715 39.57 20.71 -16.88
N ALA A 716 38.56 21.16 -17.64
CA ALA A 716 38.56 22.46 -18.30
C ALA A 716 38.58 23.64 -17.31
N LYS A 717 37.82 23.57 -16.22
CA LYS A 717 37.75 24.65 -15.22
C LYS A 717 39.08 24.90 -14.52
N PHE A 718 39.85 23.85 -14.25
CA PHE A 718 41.10 23.93 -13.50
C PHE A 718 42.35 23.83 -14.40
N GLY A 719 42.18 23.74 -15.73
CA GLY A 719 43.27 23.64 -16.69
C GLY A 719 44.14 22.40 -16.49
N VAL A 720 43.53 21.26 -16.11
CA VAL A 720 44.25 20.01 -15.82
C VAL A 720 44.86 19.42 -17.08
N ASP A 721 44.17 19.50 -18.22
CA ASP A 721 44.67 18.97 -19.50
C ASP A 721 45.91 19.72 -19.99
N GLU A 722 46.05 21.00 -19.64
CA GLU A 722 47.21 21.84 -19.97
C GLU A 722 48.40 21.61 -19.02
N HIS A 723 48.12 21.21 -17.77
CA HIS A 723 49.09 21.06 -16.70
C HIS A 723 48.83 19.77 -15.89
N PRO A 724 48.96 18.59 -16.50
CA PRO A 724 48.55 17.32 -15.87
C PRO A 724 49.40 16.92 -14.66
N ASP A 725 50.63 17.45 -14.56
CA ASP A 725 51.56 17.18 -13.46
C ASP A 725 51.41 18.15 -12.28
N ASP A 726 50.53 19.15 -12.39
CA ASP A 726 50.25 20.12 -11.31
C ASP A 726 49.29 19.49 -10.28
N VAL A 727 49.90 18.92 -9.24
CA VAL A 727 49.20 18.24 -8.14
C VAL A 727 48.13 19.12 -7.48
N ASP A 728 48.38 20.41 -7.32
CA ASP A 728 47.44 21.32 -6.64
C ASP A 728 46.19 21.55 -7.51
N ARG A 729 46.36 21.70 -8.83
CA ARG A 729 45.25 21.77 -9.79
C ARG A 729 44.45 20.48 -9.83
N VAL A 730 45.13 19.32 -9.83
CA VAL A 730 44.48 18.01 -9.80
C VAL A 730 43.65 17.86 -8.51
N LEU A 731 44.22 18.18 -7.34
CA LEU A 731 43.50 18.12 -6.06
C LEU A 731 42.30 19.08 -6.01
N ALA A 732 42.43 20.30 -6.55
CA ALA A 732 41.30 21.23 -6.66
C ALA A 732 40.19 20.71 -7.59
N ALA A 733 40.56 20.10 -8.72
CA ALA A 733 39.62 19.48 -9.65
C ALA A 733 38.92 18.26 -9.02
N LEU A 734 39.67 17.41 -8.32
CA LEU A 734 39.13 16.27 -7.56
C LEU A 734 38.11 16.72 -6.51
N HIS A 735 38.44 17.75 -5.71
CA HIS A 735 37.51 18.32 -4.73
C HIS A 735 36.23 18.81 -5.41
N HIS A 736 36.38 19.49 -6.55
CA HIS A 736 35.24 19.96 -7.33
C HIS A 736 34.33 18.83 -7.79
N VAL A 737 34.89 17.72 -8.31
CA VAL A 737 34.14 16.54 -8.74
C VAL A 737 33.44 15.86 -7.56
N LEU A 738 34.19 15.53 -6.50
CA LEU A 738 33.67 14.78 -5.34
C LEU A 738 32.56 15.53 -4.60
N THR A 739 32.57 16.87 -4.62
CA THR A 739 31.58 17.72 -3.95
C THR A 739 30.44 18.20 -4.87
N ARG A 740 30.26 17.61 -6.06
CA ARG A 740 29.10 17.90 -6.93
C ARG A 740 27.80 17.44 -6.28
N LYS A 741 26.70 18.17 -6.55
CA LYS A 741 25.34 17.87 -6.05
C LYS A 741 24.87 16.44 -6.33
N GLN A 742 25.38 15.81 -7.39
CA GLN A 742 25.06 14.42 -7.71
C GLN A 742 25.70 13.41 -6.75
N PHE A 743 26.82 13.73 -6.09
CA PHE A 743 27.48 12.80 -5.17
C PHE A 743 27.27 13.21 -3.71
N ILE A 744 27.32 14.52 -3.42
CA ILE A 744 27.35 15.02 -2.05
C ILE A 744 25.98 14.92 -1.36
N LYS A 745 25.99 14.41 -0.13
CA LYS A 745 24.90 14.52 0.85
C LYS A 745 25.29 15.58 1.89
N GLY A 746 24.39 16.51 2.21
CA GLY A 746 24.65 17.56 3.20
C GLY A 746 25.47 18.74 2.66
N SER A 747 26.05 19.53 3.58
CA SER A 747 26.79 20.75 3.25
C SER A 747 28.21 20.45 2.75
N ARG A 748 28.67 21.25 1.77
CA ARG A 748 30.08 21.23 1.31
C ARG A 748 31.07 21.64 2.40
N ALA A 749 30.61 22.36 3.43
CA ALA A 749 31.45 22.78 4.55
C ALA A 749 31.99 21.60 5.39
N ASN A 750 31.37 20.42 5.26
CA ASN A 750 31.77 19.22 5.98
C ASN A 750 32.97 18.51 5.33
N TYR A 751 33.29 18.80 4.06
CA TYR A 751 34.44 18.23 3.36
C TYR A 751 35.13 19.32 2.54
N ARG A 752 36.13 19.96 3.14
CA ARG A 752 36.84 21.13 2.58
C ARG A 752 38.01 20.66 1.71
N LEU A 753 38.59 21.58 0.94
CA LEU A 753 39.79 21.26 0.14
C LEU A 753 40.94 20.76 1.03
N ALA A 754 41.12 21.37 2.21
CA ALA A 754 42.12 20.92 3.19
C ALA A 754 41.91 19.46 3.65
N ASP A 755 40.66 19.00 3.75
CA ASP A 755 40.38 17.60 4.06
C ASP A 755 40.82 16.68 2.92
N LEU A 756 40.55 17.08 1.67
CA LEU A 756 41.01 16.32 0.51
C LEU A 756 42.54 16.30 0.39
N LEU A 757 43.23 17.40 0.68
CA LEU A 757 44.70 17.44 0.69
C LEU A 757 45.24 16.38 1.66
N ARG A 758 44.75 16.35 2.90
CA ARG A 758 45.10 15.33 3.90
C ARG A 758 44.85 13.91 3.40
N ASP A 759 43.72 13.70 2.74
CA ASP A 759 43.23 12.38 2.36
C ASP A 759 43.88 11.82 1.08
N ALA A 760 44.24 12.69 0.13
CA ALA A 760 44.57 12.30 -1.25
C ALA A 760 45.91 12.83 -1.80
N GLU A 761 46.59 13.77 -1.12
CA GLU A 761 47.86 14.32 -1.65
C GLU A 761 48.92 13.23 -1.86
N THR A 762 49.17 12.40 -0.83
CA THR A 762 50.16 11.30 -0.89
C THR A 762 49.91 10.33 -2.05
N PRO A 763 48.71 9.75 -2.24
CA PRO A 763 48.46 8.86 -3.37
C PRO A 763 48.51 9.59 -4.73
N VAL A 764 48.08 10.86 -4.82
CA VAL A 764 48.14 11.64 -6.08
C VAL A 764 49.59 11.89 -6.49
N ARG A 765 50.46 12.34 -5.58
CA ARG A 765 51.90 12.52 -5.86
C ARG A 765 52.58 11.22 -6.28
N ALA A 766 52.11 10.09 -5.76
CA ALA A 766 52.63 8.76 -6.08
C ALA A 766 52.01 8.13 -7.34
N GLY A 767 51.08 8.79 -8.03
CA GLY A 767 50.38 8.24 -9.19
C GLY A 767 49.54 6.99 -8.89
N ARG A 768 49.11 6.82 -7.63
CA ARG A 768 48.32 5.66 -7.18
C ARG A 768 46.83 6.00 -7.07
N PRO A 769 45.92 5.03 -7.26
CA PRO A 769 44.51 5.25 -6.99
C PRO A 769 44.27 5.79 -5.57
N ILE A 770 43.28 6.68 -5.43
CA ILE A 770 42.89 7.23 -4.13
C ILE A 770 41.97 6.22 -3.44
N ASP A 771 42.33 5.78 -2.23
CA ASP A 771 41.47 4.90 -1.43
C ASP A 771 40.21 5.64 -0.99
N VAL A 772 39.06 5.06 -1.27
CA VAL A 772 37.75 5.51 -0.81
C VAL A 772 37.18 4.46 0.11
N VAL A 773 36.84 4.82 1.34
CA VAL A 773 36.29 3.88 2.33
C VAL A 773 34.82 4.17 2.56
N LEU A 774 34.02 3.11 2.51
CA LEU A 774 32.59 3.15 2.74
C LEU A 774 32.19 2.04 3.72
N LEU A 775 31.54 2.42 4.82
CA LEU A 775 30.91 1.48 5.74
C LEU A 775 29.42 1.36 5.40
N GLY A 776 28.95 0.16 5.08
CA GLY A 776 27.54 -0.06 4.76
C GLY A 776 27.28 -1.38 4.04
N PHE A 777 26.10 -1.52 3.43
CA PHE A 777 25.67 -2.78 2.80
C PHE A 777 25.69 -3.99 3.74
N PRO A 778 25.10 -3.90 4.96
CA PRO A 778 25.15 -5.01 5.93
C PRO A 778 24.41 -6.25 5.43
N VAL A 779 23.11 -6.08 5.21
CA VAL A 779 22.12 -7.02 4.66
C VAL A 779 20.88 -6.21 4.30
N LYS A 780 20.02 -6.72 3.42
CA LYS A 780 18.71 -6.12 3.12
C LYS A 780 17.79 -6.19 4.34
N GLN A 781 17.12 -5.09 4.68
CA GLN A 781 16.26 -4.98 5.86
C GLN A 781 14.84 -5.52 5.58
N CYS A 782 14.70 -6.82 5.32
CA CYS A 782 13.42 -7.43 4.94
C CYS A 782 12.67 -8.14 6.07
N LEU A 783 13.13 -8.01 7.33
CA LEU A 783 12.65 -8.84 8.44
C LEU A 783 11.17 -8.65 8.76
N ASN A 784 10.65 -7.43 8.65
CA ASN A 784 9.23 -7.08 8.82
C ASN A 784 8.44 -7.04 7.49
N ARG A 785 9.11 -7.24 6.34
CA ARG A 785 8.54 -7.09 4.99
C ARG A 785 7.96 -5.72 4.63
N LEU A 786 7.81 -4.80 5.57
CA LEU A 786 7.37 -3.41 5.32
C LEU A 786 8.45 -2.62 4.58
N LYS A 787 9.72 -2.79 4.97
CA LYS A 787 10.84 -2.04 4.39
C LYS A 787 11.24 -2.57 3.00
N ALA A 788 11.58 -3.85 2.92
CA ALA A 788 12.10 -4.47 1.71
C ALA A 788 11.41 -5.79 1.35
N SER A 789 11.24 -6.01 0.05
CA SER A 789 10.55 -7.17 -0.55
C SER A 789 11.31 -8.49 -0.43
N GLY A 790 12.62 -8.50 -0.14
CA GLY A 790 13.39 -9.74 0.04
C GLY A 790 14.79 -9.51 0.62
N PRO A 791 15.54 -10.58 0.95
CA PRO A 791 16.82 -10.48 1.67
C PRO A 791 18.04 -10.16 0.80
N LEU A 792 17.95 -10.29 -0.52
CA LEU A 792 19.09 -10.08 -1.44
C LEU A 792 19.17 -8.63 -1.94
N PRO A 793 20.36 -8.15 -2.35
CA PRO A 793 20.50 -6.91 -3.12
C PRO A 793 19.56 -6.89 -4.33
N ASP A 794 18.88 -5.77 -4.55
CA ASP A 794 17.96 -5.57 -5.66
C ASP A 794 18.41 -4.38 -6.55
N LEU A 795 17.52 -3.85 -7.40
CA LEU A 795 17.85 -2.73 -8.29
C LEU A 795 18.41 -1.51 -7.54
N ALA A 796 18.07 -1.30 -6.26
CA ALA A 796 18.61 -0.19 -5.47
C ALA A 796 20.13 -0.33 -5.25
N GLU A 797 20.60 -1.53 -4.88
CA GLU A 797 22.03 -1.80 -4.74
C GLU A 797 22.77 -1.75 -6.07
N LEU A 798 22.16 -2.23 -7.16
CA LEU A 798 22.76 -2.10 -8.50
C LEU A 798 22.91 -0.63 -8.89
N GLY A 799 21.88 0.20 -8.66
CA GLY A 799 21.94 1.64 -8.87
C GLY A 799 22.99 2.34 -8.00
N ALA A 800 23.18 1.86 -6.77
CA ALA A 800 24.25 2.33 -5.89
C ALA A 800 25.65 2.03 -6.43
N MET A 801 25.88 0.81 -6.97
CA MET A 801 27.15 0.47 -7.63
C MET A 801 27.35 1.30 -8.91
N ALA A 802 26.30 1.54 -9.69
CA ALA A 802 26.36 2.44 -10.84
C ALA A 802 26.73 3.89 -10.45
N ARG A 803 26.27 4.39 -9.28
CA ARG A 803 26.70 5.71 -8.77
C ARG A 803 28.19 5.75 -8.42
N LEU A 804 28.74 4.66 -7.88
CA LEU A 804 30.19 4.55 -7.62
C LEU A 804 30.98 4.52 -8.94
N ARG A 805 30.47 3.82 -9.97
CA ARG A 805 31.02 3.90 -11.34
C ARG A 805 31.00 5.34 -11.88
N GLU A 806 29.90 6.08 -11.69
CA GLU A 806 29.78 7.48 -12.11
C GLU A 806 30.90 8.33 -11.49
N MET A 807 31.13 8.17 -10.19
CA MET A 807 32.18 8.86 -9.46
C MET A 807 33.58 8.46 -9.97
N GLN A 808 33.83 7.16 -10.12
CA GLN A 808 35.10 6.64 -10.61
C GLN A 808 35.46 7.20 -11.99
N ARG A 809 34.51 7.19 -12.93
CA ARG A 809 34.73 7.68 -14.29
C ARG A 809 34.90 9.19 -14.35
N ALA A 810 34.17 9.94 -13.52
CA ALA A 810 34.32 11.39 -13.43
C ALA A 810 35.70 11.77 -12.88
N VAL A 811 36.16 11.08 -11.83
CA VAL A 811 37.49 11.27 -11.25
C VAL A 811 38.59 10.84 -12.22
N ALA A 812 38.45 9.70 -12.90
CA ALA A 812 39.42 9.22 -13.87
C ALA A 812 39.65 10.17 -15.06
N THR A 813 38.72 11.10 -15.30
CA THR A 813 38.89 12.15 -16.32
C THR A 813 39.86 13.24 -15.89
N VAL A 814 39.99 13.51 -14.58
CA VAL A 814 40.92 14.53 -14.03
C VAL A 814 42.17 13.91 -13.39
N TYR A 815 42.10 12.64 -13.02
CA TYR A 815 43.19 11.89 -12.40
C TYR A 815 43.14 10.44 -12.90
N PRO A 816 43.91 10.07 -13.95
CA PRO A 816 43.78 8.78 -14.63
C PRO A 816 43.87 7.53 -13.72
N PRO A 817 44.69 7.49 -12.65
CA PRO A 817 44.70 6.36 -11.72
C PRO A 817 43.37 6.17 -10.98
N GLY A 818 42.53 7.19 -10.88
CA GLY A 818 41.17 7.08 -10.37
C GLY A 818 41.07 6.81 -8.86
N LEU A 819 39.98 6.17 -8.46
CA LEU A 819 39.68 5.73 -7.10
C LEU A 819 39.81 4.21 -6.98
N HIS A 820 40.01 3.75 -5.73
CA HIS A 820 39.83 2.37 -5.30
C HIS A 820 38.82 2.32 -4.15
N PHE A 821 37.69 1.64 -4.34
CA PHE A 821 36.63 1.57 -3.33
C PHE A 821 36.84 0.39 -2.39
N ASN A 822 36.88 0.67 -1.09
CA ASN A 822 36.87 -0.30 -0.02
C ASN A 822 35.48 -0.27 0.64
N ILE A 823 34.59 -1.18 0.21
CA ILE A 823 33.25 -1.37 0.77
C ILE A 823 33.36 -2.33 1.96
N LEU A 824 33.30 -1.77 3.15
CA LEU A 824 33.34 -2.50 4.42
C LEU A 824 31.91 -2.83 4.84
N THR A 825 31.55 -4.10 4.73
CA THR A 825 30.22 -4.58 5.12
C THR A 825 30.16 -4.85 6.62
N ASP A 826 29.07 -4.44 7.26
CA ASP A 826 28.84 -4.51 8.71
C ASP A 826 27.73 -5.52 9.08
N GLY A 827 27.53 -6.53 8.23
CA GLY A 827 26.40 -7.47 8.31
C GLY A 827 26.24 -8.13 9.68
N ARG A 828 27.36 -8.46 10.33
CA ARG A 828 27.43 -9.10 11.65
C ARG A 828 28.11 -8.25 12.74
N HIS A 829 28.68 -7.12 12.35
CA HIS A 829 29.55 -6.32 13.18
C HIS A 829 28.79 -5.70 14.37
N PHE A 830 27.74 -4.92 14.08
CA PHE A 830 26.91 -4.30 15.12
C PHE A 830 25.81 -5.23 15.67
N ARG A 831 25.47 -6.30 14.96
CA ARG A 831 24.33 -7.17 15.28
C ARG A 831 24.62 -8.64 15.02
N SER A 832 24.17 -9.51 15.92
CA SER A 832 24.18 -10.95 15.65
C SER A 832 23.22 -11.27 14.50
N ARG A 833 23.77 -11.82 13.41
CA ARG A 833 23.00 -12.35 12.28
C ARG A 833 23.57 -13.69 11.82
N PRO A 834 22.74 -14.58 11.24
CA PRO A 834 23.23 -15.77 10.58
C PRO A 834 24.23 -15.42 9.47
N ALA A 835 25.40 -16.08 9.46
CA ALA A 835 26.45 -15.86 8.46
C ALA A 835 25.92 -16.02 7.04
N ALA A 836 25.14 -17.08 6.79
CA ALA A 836 24.57 -17.38 5.47
C ALA A 836 23.78 -16.21 4.83
N ILE A 837 23.13 -15.35 5.63
CA ILE A 837 22.41 -14.18 5.12
C ILE A 837 23.39 -13.09 4.69
N ALA A 838 24.39 -12.79 5.54
CA ALA A 838 25.43 -11.82 5.22
C ALA A 838 26.25 -12.27 4.00
N ASP A 839 26.65 -13.54 3.96
CA ASP A 839 27.44 -14.12 2.87
C ASP A 839 26.68 -14.09 1.54
N ALA A 840 25.39 -14.45 1.55
CA ALA A 840 24.56 -14.38 0.35
C ALA A 840 24.39 -12.94 -0.16
N TYR A 841 24.23 -11.99 0.76
CA TYR A 841 24.12 -10.57 0.41
C TYR A 841 25.44 -10.04 -0.17
N GLN A 842 26.58 -10.32 0.48
CA GLN A 842 27.90 -9.93 -0.01
C GLN A 842 28.23 -10.55 -1.38
N ARG A 843 27.95 -11.84 -1.60
CA ARG A 843 28.16 -12.49 -2.91
C ARG A 843 27.40 -11.78 -4.01
N LYS A 844 26.13 -11.46 -3.78
CA LYS A 844 25.31 -10.76 -4.77
C LYS A 844 25.78 -9.33 -5.00
N LEU A 845 26.27 -8.65 -3.96
CA LEU A 845 26.86 -7.32 -4.09
C LEU A 845 28.12 -7.34 -4.97
N ARG A 846 29.00 -8.34 -4.81
CA ARG A 846 30.17 -8.54 -5.69
C ARG A 846 29.75 -8.77 -7.14
N GLU A 847 28.74 -9.59 -7.38
CA GLU A 847 28.17 -9.79 -8.73
C GLU A 847 27.68 -8.46 -9.35
N TYR A 848 27.06 -7.56 -8.56
CA TYR A 848 26.65 -6.24 -9.04
C TYR A 848 27.82 -5.30 -9.29
N VAL A 849 28.88 -5.36 -8.48
CA VAL A 849 30.13 -4.62 -8.72
C VAL A 849 30.76 -5.02 -10.06
N ASP A 850 30.78 -6.32 -10.37
CA ASP A 850 31.28 -6.85 -11.63
C ASP A 850 30.36 -6.46 -12.80
N LEU A 851 29.04 -6.57 -12.61
CA LEU A 851 28.04 -6.24 -13.63
C LEU A 851 28.08 -4.76 -14.04
N VAL A 852 28.36 -3.84 -13.10
CA VAL A 852 28.56 -2.42 -13.43
C VAL A 852 29.98 -2.12 -13.89
N GLY A 853 30.88 -3.10 -13.95
CA GLY A 853 32.23 -2.98 -14.50
C GLY A 853 33.18 -2.11 -13.66
N ILE A 854 33.16 -2.26 -12.33
CA ILE A 854 34.13 -1.63 -11.40
C ILE A 854 34.79 -2.65 -10.46
N GLY A 855 34.73 -3.95 -10.78
CA GLY A 855 35.31 -5.02 -9.96
C GLY A 855 36.82 -4.93 -9.77
N ASP A 856 37.55 -4.46 -10.78
CA ASP A 856 39.00 -4.20 -10.70
C ASP A 856 39.35 -3.03 -9.77
N ARG A 857 38.37 -2.21 -9.40
CA ARG A 857 38.52 -0.99 -8.58
C ARG A 857 37.80 -1.05 -7.25
N THR A 858 37.28 -2.22 -6.87
CA THR A 858 36.40 -2.34 -5.71
C THR A 858 36.71 -3.59 -4.90
N THR A 859 36.91 -3.42 -3.60
CA THR A 859 36.99 -4.51 -2.63
C THR A 859 35.74 -4.52 -1.76
N VAL A 860 35.07 -5.67 -1.65
CA VAL A 860 33.92 -5.90 -0.76
C VAL A 860 34.30 -6.95 0.28
N ALA A 861 34.47 -6.53 1.52
CA ALA A 861 34.92 -7.38 2.64
C ALA A 861 34.12 -7.11 3.92
N ASP A 862 34.11 -8.04 4.86
CA ASP A 862 33.59 -7.79 6.20
C ASP A 862 34.56 -6.86 6.96
N ILE A 863 34.01 -5.89 7.70
CA ILE A 863 34.83 -4.91 8.42
C ILE A 863 35.75 -5.56 9.46
N ASP A 864 35.33 -6.64 10.11
CA ASP A 864 36.14 -7.29 11.15
C ASP A 864 37.31 -8.07 10.54
N GLU A 865 37.13 -8.65 9.34
CA GLU A 865 38.21 -9.30 8.58
C GLU A 865 39.29 -8.29 8.17
N VAL A 866 38.88 -7.10 7.71
CA VAL A 866 39.82 -6.03 7.34
C VAL A 866 40.51 -5.45 8.58
N ALA A 867 39.79 -5.32 9.70
CA ALA A 867 40.35 -4.82 10.95
C ALA A 867 41.42 -5.77 11.50
N GLU A 868 41.19 -7.08 11.48
CA GLU A 868 42.21 -8.07 11.88
C GLU A 868 43.46 -7.97 11.02
N GLN A 869 43.31 -7.85 9.69
CA GLN A 869 44.43 -7.72 8.76
C GLN A 869 45.27 -6.46 8.98
N ARG A 870 44.64 -5.35 9.39
CA ARG A 870 45.29 -4.03 9.45
C ARG A 870 45.68 -3.56 10.84
N LEU A 871 44.97 -4.00 11.88
CA LEU A 871 45.19 -3.60 13.26
C LEU A 871 45.91 -4.69 14.08
N GLY A 872 45.93 -5.93 13.60
CA GLY A 872 46.76 -7.01 14.13
C GLY A 872 46.00 -8.29 14.50
N PRO A 873 46.71 -9.43 14.57
CA PRO A 873 46.12 -10.72 14.91
C PRO A 873 45.64 -10.74 16.37
N GLY A 874 44.53 -11.46 16.62
CA GLY A 874 43.95 -11.59 17.98
C GLY A 874 42.93 -10.50 18.35
N LEU A 875 42.78 -9.46 17.52
CA LEU A 875 41.74 -8.43 17.65
C LEU A 875 40.32 -9.02 17.84
N PRO A 876 39.87 -10.05 17.08
CA PRO A 876 38.49 -10.54 17.22
C PRO A 876 38.15 -11.11 18.60
N ALA A 877 39.09 -11.83 19.23
CA ALA A 877 38.88 -12.43 20.54
C ALA A 877 38.79 -11.36 21.63
N GLU A 878 39.73 -10.41 21.62
CA GLU A 878 39.75 -9.31 22.58
C GLU A 878 38.53 -8.38 22.42
N ARG A 879 38.17 -8.06 21.17
CA ARG A 879 36.98 -7.27 20.86
C ARG A 879 35.71 -7.92 21.38
N THR A 880 35.57 -9.24 21.21
CA THR A 880 34.42 -9.99 21.73
C THR A 880 34.32 -9.88 23.26
N ARG A 881 35.45 -9.98 23.95
CA ARG A 881 35.53 -9.84 25.42
C ARG A 881 35.09 -8.44 25.87
N ARG A 882 35.70 -7.38 25.31
CA ARG A 882 35.36 -5.99 25.68
C ARG A 882 33.92 -5.60 25.36
N ILE A 883 33.37 -6.07 24.24
CA ILE A 883 31.96 -5.88 23.92
C ILE A 883 31.08 -6.52 24.99
N ALA A 884 31.42 -7.71 25.48
CA ALA A 884 30.66 -8.35 26.55
C ALA A 884 30.71 -7.54 27.86
N ASP A 885 31.87 -7.00 28.20
CA ASP A 885 32.08 -6.17 29.39
C ASP A 885 31.24 -4.87 29.34
N TYR A 886 31.34 -4.11 28.24
CA TYR A 886 30.55 -2.88 28.06
C TYR A 886 29.04 -3.15 27.96
N ARG A 887 28.63 -4.27 27.35
CA ARG A 887 27.22 -4.66 27.33
C ARG A 887 26.70 -4.93 28.74
N LYS A 888 27.50 -5.60 29.57
CA LYS A 888 27.14 -5.87 30.96
C LYS A 888 27.03 -4.55 31.74
N LEU A 889 28.05 -3.70 31.64
CA LEU A 889 28.07 -2.39 32.28
C LEU A 889 26.82 -1.57 31.92
N LEU A 890 26.54 -1.40 30.62
CA LEU A 890 25.40 -0.61 30.16
C LEU A 890 24.06 -1.24 30.55
N SER A 891 23.94 -2.57 30.54
CA SER A 891 22.72 -3.26 31.00
C SER A 891 22.49 -3.06 32.50
N ASP A 892 23.55 -3.05 33.31
CA ASP A 892 23.46 -2.81 34.75
C ASP A 892 23.04 -1.38 35.06
N ARG A 893 23.59 -0.38 34.33
CA ARG A 893 23.20 1.03 34.44
C ARG A 893 21.75 1.28 34.03
N LEU A 894 21.29 0.58 32.99
CA LEU A 894 19.96 0.75 32.44
C LEU A 894 18.88 -0.13 33.10
N ARG A 895 19.20 -0.82 34.19
CA ARG A 895 18.32 -1.81 34.83
C ARG A 895 16.98 -1.24 35.32
N GLU A 896 16.98 0.03 35.73
CA GLU A 896 15.78 0.70 36.25
C GLU A 896 14.83 1.21 35.15
N PHE A 897 15.25 1.17 33.89
CA PHE A 897 14.44 1.61 32.76
C PHE A 897 13.73 0.43 32.09
N ASP A 898 12.39 0.49 31.98
CA ASP A 898 11.61 -0.44 31.18
C ASP A 898 11.02 0.27 29.95
N ILE A 899 11.53 -0.09 28.77
CA ILE A 899 11.03 0.42 27.48
C ILE A 899 9.59 -0.03 27.17
N THR A 900 9.01 -0.97 27.92
CA THR A 900 7.67 -1.52 27.69
C THR A 900 6.58 -1.02 28.62
N ASP A 901 6.94 -0.15 29.56
CA ASP A 901 6.00 0.53 30.45
C ASP A 901 5.43 1.78 29.75
N ASN A 902 6.20 2.87 29.71
CA ASN A 902 5.94 4.05 28.87
C ASN A 902 7.13 4.29 27.92
N PRO A 903 7.08 3.80 26.66
CA PRO A 903 8.26 3.76 25.80
C PRO A 903 8.90 5.14 25.55
N LEU A 904 8.12 6.17 25.23
CA LEU A 904 8.69 7.49 24.92
C LEU A 904 9.23 8.20 26.15
N ARG A 905 8.52 8.13 27.27
CA ARG A 905 9.00 8.69 28.54
C ARG A 905 10.29 8.02 28.98
N THR A 906 10.37 6.69 28.85
CA THR A 906 11.61 5.95 29.10
C THR A 906 12.73 6.45 28.17
N LEU A 907 12.46 6.70 26.90
CA LEU A 907 13.48 7.23 25.98
C LEU A 907 13.94 8.65 26.32
N GLU A 908 13.03 9.53 26.77
CA GLU A 908 13.40 10.86 27.24
C GLU A 908 14.25 10.78 28.52
N ALA A 909 13.85 9.97 29.50
CA ALA A 909 14.61 9.78 30.73
C ALA A 909 16.03 9.20 30.47
N VAL A 910 16.16 8.27 29.53
CA VAL A 910 17.45 7.72 29.10
C VAL A 910 18.28 8.76 28.35
N HIS A 911 17.64 9.60 27.53
CA HIS A 911 18.33 10.70 26.85
C HIS A 911 18.94 11.67 27.84
N ASP A 912 18.21 12.05 28.89
CA ASP A 912 18.73 12.93 29.94
C ASP A 912 19.81 12.26 30.78
N TRP A 913 19.61 10.99 31.14
CA TRP A 913 20.65 10.19 31.80
C TRP A 913 21.94 10.13 30.97
N SER A 914 21.84 9.90 29.65
CA SER A 914 23.00 9.77 28.75
C SER A 914 23.90 11.01 28.70
N ARG A 915 23.36 12.20 29.02
CA ARG A 915 24.13 13.46 29.09
C ARG A 915 25.05 13.54 30.31
N SER A 916 24.72 12.80 31.36
CA SER A 916 25.49 12.73 32.60
C SER A 916 26.43 11.51 32.66
N GLU A 917 26.33 10.60 31.69
CA GLU A 917 27.14 9.38 31.64
C GLU A 917 28.57 9.66 31.16
N THR A 918 29.56 9.07 31.84
CA THR A 918 30.99 9.33 31.63
C THR A 918 31.80 8.09 31.26
N ASP A 919 31.27 6.89 31.50
CA ASP A 919 31.95 5.61 31.19
C ASP A 919 32.00 5.33 29.67
N PHE A 920 31.24 6.08 28.87
CA PHE A 920 31.19 5.99 27.41
C PHE A 920 31.58 7.31 26.78
N ALA A 921 32.15 7.25 25.57
CA ALA A 921 32.42 8.46 24.81
C ALA A 921 31.10 9.24 24.55
N PRO A 922 31.04 10.57 24.76
CA PRO A 922 29.80 11.35 24.64
C PRO A 922 29.11 11.20 23.28
N HIS A 923 29.90 11.08 22.21
CA HIS A 923 29.40 10.92 20.84
C HIS A 923 28.90 9.49 20.52
N VAL A 924 29.15 8.52 21.42
CA VAL A 924 28.60 7.16 21.36
C VAL A 924 27.29 7.12 22.14
N ILE A 925 27.35 7.40 23.45
CA ILE A 925 26.18 7.25 24.33
C ILE A 925 25.07 8.27 24.03
N GLY A 926 25.44 9.47 23.58
CA GLY A 926 24.49 10.49 23.16
C GLY A 926 23.68 10.14 21.89
N LEU A 927 23.95 9.00 21.24
CA LEU A 927 23.18 8.49 20.09
C LEU A 927 22.20 7.37 20.48
N PHE A 928 22.05 7.06 21.77
CA PHE A 928 21.24 5.93 22.24
C PHE A 928 19.79 6.03 21.72
N ARG A 929 19.15 7.19 21.88
CA ARG A 929 17.77 7.43 21.47
C ARG A 929 17.60 7.25 19.97
N GLU A 930 18.43 7.90 19.16
CA GLU A 930 18.35 7.87 17.70
C GLU A 930 18.57 6.46 17.14
N ILE A 931 19.51 5.72 17.71
CA ILE A 931 19.80 4.35 17.26
C ILE A 931 18.68 3.40 17.66
N LEU A 932 18.09 3.55 18.86
CA LEU A 932 16.95 2.76 19.26
C LEU A 932 15.76 2.99 18.33
N MET A 933 15.37 4.25 18.09
CA MET A 933 14.27 4.60 17.17
C MET A 933 14.46 3.96 15.80
N SER A 934 15.68 4.04 15.24
CA SER A 934 15.99 3.38 13.96
C SER A 934 15.95 1.85 14.02
N LEU A 935 16.38 1.24 15.13
CA LEU A 935 16.48 -0.20 15.29
C LEU A 935 15.13 -0.88 15.50
N VAL A 936 14.14 -0.19 16.06
CA VAL A 936 12.76 -0.71 16.24
C VAL A 936 12.22 -1.31 14.94
N TYR A 937 12.47 -0.66 13.81
CA TYR A 937 12.03 -1.10 12.48
C TYR A 937 12.92 -2.14 11.81
N SER A 938 13.97 -2.61 12.50
CA SER A 938 15.03 -3.43 11.93
C SER A 938 15.30 -4.71 12.72
N VAL A 939 14.55 -4.97 13.79
CA VAL A 939 14.63 -6.20 14.58
C VAL A 939 13.68 -7.29 14.05
N PRO A 940 14.00 -8.58 14.26
CA PRO A 940 13.10 -9.67 13.92
C PRO A 940 11.76 -9.57 14.63
N VAL A 941 10.68 -9.83 13.89
CA VAL A 941 9.32 -9.93 14.41
C VAL A 941 8.91 -11.40 14.43
N THR A 942 8.42 -11.88 15.58
CA THR A 942 7.79 -13.19 15.70
C THR A 942 6.38 -13.11 15.11
N VAL A 943 6.08 -13.94 14.11
CA VAL A 943 4.79 -13.95 13.42
C VAL A 943 3.98 -15.16 13.90
N PRO A 944 2.71 -14.98 14.32
CA PRO A 944 1.82 -16.09 14.63
C PRO A 944 1.66 -17.06 13.45
N ALA A 945 1.39 -18.33 13.73
CA ALA A 945 1.18 -19.33 12.69
C ALA A 945 -0.09 -18.99 11.88
N GLY A 946 -0.02 -19.13 10.56
CA GLY A 946 -1.14 -18.83 9.64
C GLY A 946 -1.26 -17.36 9.23
N THR A 947 -0.61 -16.43 9.95
CA THR A 947 -0.69 -14.99 9.63
C THR A 947 0.36 -14.55 8.61
N ASP A 948 0.00 -13.64 7.72
CA ASP A 948 0.97 -12.98 6.84
C ASP A 948 1.88 -12.04 7.61
N ARG A 949 3.18 -12.13 7.35
CA ARG A 949 4.20 -11.35 8.06
C ARG A 949 4.05 -9.84 7.85
N MET A 950 3.70 -9.40 6.66
CA MET A 950 3.56 -7.99 6.35
C MET A 950 2.32 -7.42 7.03
N GLU A 951 1.22 -8.17 7.04
CA GLU A 951 0.00 -7.84 7.77
C GLU A 951 0.25 -7.75 9.28
N TRP A 952 0.86 -8.78 9.85
CA TRP A 952 1.25 -8.77 11.27
C TRP A 952 2.16 -7.59 11.59
N SER A 953 3.17 -7.34 10.75
CA SER A 953 4.07 -6.21 10.95
C SER A 953 3.33 -4.88 10.84
N ALA A 954 2.42 -4.71 9.88
CA ALA A 954 1.63 -3.48 9.76
C ALA A 954 0.81 -3.21 11.04
N ALA A 955 0.18 -4.23 11.61
CA ALA A 955 -0.56 -4.11 12.87
C ALA A 955 0.35 -3.70 14.06
N LEU A 956 1.54 -4.30 14.17
CA LEU A 956 2.51 -3.94 15.21
C LEU A 956 3.01 -2.50 15.06
N TYR A 957 3.43 -2.11 13.85
CA TYR A 957 4.09 -0.84 13.59
C TYR A 957 3.15 0.32 13.30
N THR A 958 1.83 0.11 13.32
CA THR A 958 0.85 1.22 13.22
C THR A 958 1.11 2.25 14.32
N ASP A 959 1.24 1.80 15.58
CA ASP A 959 1.62 2.64 16.73
C ASP A 959 2.54 1.84 17.67
N ILE A 960 3.79 1.62 17.24
CA ILE A 960 4.72 0.71 17.93
C ILE A 960 5.00 1.08 19.39
N TYR A 961 4.90 2.37 19.73
CA TYR A 961 5.11 2.90 21.08
C TYR A 961 3.85 2.91 21.94
N ASN A 962 2.66 2.68 21.35
CA ASN A 962 1.42 2.56 22.11
C ASN A 962 1.20 1.10 22.53
N VAL A 963 1.61 0.77 23.75
CA VAL A 963 1.54 -0.59 24.32
C VAL A 963 0.34 -0.80 25.26
N THR A 964 -0.48 0.22 25.47
CA THR A 964 -1.61 0.23 26.41
C THR A 964 -2.98 0.33 25.75
N ASP A 965 -3.06 0.69 24.46
CA ASP A 965 -4.32 0.85 23.72
C ASP A 965 -5.30 -0.32 23.92
N PRO A 966 -6.45 -0.08 24.58
CA PRO A 966 -7.45 -1.12 24.86
C PRO A 966 -8.17 -1.60 23.60
N SER A 967 -8.23 -0.79 22.54
CA SER A 967 -8.88 -1.14 21.27
C SER A 967 -8.07 -2.12 20.41
N THR A 968 -6.77 -2.23 20.68
CA THR A 968 -5.86 -3.18 20.03
C THR A 968 -5.97 -4.58 20.67
N THR A 969 -5.70 -5.66 19.92
CA THR A 969 -5.71 -7.01 20.50
C THR A 969 -4.53 -7.24 21.47
N ALA A 970 -4.70 -8.15 22.44
CA ALA A 970 -3.66 -8.45 23.42
C ALA A 970 -2.38 -8.99 22.77
N GLU A 971 -2.52 -9.77 21.69
CA GLU A 971 -1.42 -10.34 20.91
C GLU A 971 -0.60 -9.23 20.24
N VAL A 972 -1.24 -8.22 19.65
CA VAL A 972 -0.56 -7.09 19.01
C VAL A 972 0.17 -6.26 20.06
N ARG A 973 -0.46 -5.94 21.21
CA ARG A 973 0.21 -5.24 22.33
C ARG A 973 1.45 -6.00 22.81
N GLN A 974 1.35 -7.31 22.97
CA GLN A 974 2.49 -8.14 23.37
C GLN A 974 3.58 -8.18 22.29
N GLY A 975 3.20 -8.21 21.01
CA GLY A 975 4.12 -8.11 19.89
C GLY A 975 4.89 -6.78 19.87
N ARG A 976 4.21 -5.65 20.15
CA ARG A 976 4.84 -4.33 20.27
C ARG A 976 5.89 -4.31 21.39
N ARG A 977 5.53 -4.79 22.59
CA ARG A 977 6.46 -4.94 23.72
C ARG A 977 7.67 -5.81 23.37
N ALA A 978 7.46 -6.92 22.65
CA ALA A 978 8.54 -7.81 22.24
C ALA A 978 9.52 -7.14 21.26
N VAL A 979 9.01 -6.35 20.30
CA VAL A 979 9.83 -5.56 19.37
C VAL A 979 10.65 -4.53 20.14
N LEU A 980 10.03 -3.76 21.04
CA LEU A 980 10.71 -2.74 21.84
C LEU A 980 11.82 -3.33 22.72
N ARG A 981 11.56 -4.42 23.45
CA ARG A 981 12.60 -5.13 24.24
C ARG A 981 13.75 -5.61 23.37
N ARG A 982 13.45 -6.12 22.18
CA ARG A 982 14.48 -6.59 21.26
C ARG A 982 15.33 -5.44 20.70
N ALA A 983 14.70 -4.32 20.38
CA ALA A 983 15.40 -3.10 19.96
C ALA A 983 16.31 -2.57 21.08
N TRP A 984 15.80 -2.52 22.32
CA TRP A 984 16.55 -2.15 23.52
C TRP A 984 17.81 -2.99 23.73
N HIS A 985 17.69 -4.31 23.73
CA HIS A 985 18.87 -5.18 23.84
C HIS A 985 19.84 -5.03 22.67
N THR A 986 19.32 -4.71 21.47
CA THR A 986 20.15 -4.52 20.28
C THR A 986 20.91 -3.20 20.33
N VAL A 987 20.31 -2.11 20.82
CA VAL A 987 21.01 -0.82 20.96
C VAL A 987 22.10 -0.89 22.03
N ILE A 988 21.88 -1.60 23.15
CA ILE A 988 22.93 -1.82 24.15
C ILE A 988 24.16 -2.48 23.53
N ARG A 989 23.95 -3.54 22.72
CA ARG A 989 25.05 -4.16 21.96
C ARG A 989 25.69 -3.16 20.99
N TYR A 990 24.88 -2.40 20.26
CA TYR A 990 25.37 -1.41 19.29
C TYR A 990 26.30 -0.37 19.95
N MET A 991 25.90 0.16 21.12
CA MET A 991 26.69 1.15 21.87
C MET A 991 28.02 0.56 22.35
N ALA A 992 27.98 -0.64 22.92
CA ALA A 992 29.19 -1.35 23.33
C ALA A 992 30.14 -1.62 22.15
N THR A 993 29.58 -2.01 20.99
CA THR A 993 30.36 -2.19 19.76
C THR A 993 31.03 -0.89 19.33
N MET A 994 30.28 0.22 19.26
CA MET A 994 30.85 1.53 18.88
C MET A 994 31.94 2.01 19.84
N GLN A 995 31.74 1.83 21.16
CA GLN A 995 32.74 2.19 22.16
C GLN A 995 34.05 1.40 21.96
N VAL A 996 33.93 0.11 21.68
CA VAL A 996 35.09 -0.76 21.45
C VAL A 996 35.79 -0.43 20.12
N ASP A 997 35.03 -0.09 19.08
CA ASP A 997 35.61 0.31 17.78
C ASP A 997 36.41 1.62 17.88
N GLU A 998 35.97 2.55 18.73
CA GLU A 998 36.68 3.79 19.06
C GLU A 998 38.02 3.47 19.76
N GLU A 999 38.02 2.59 20.77
CA GLU A 999 39.23 2.18 21.49
C GLU A 999 40.26 1.47 20.62
N PHE A 1000 39.80 0.58 19.72
CA PHE A 1000 40.69 -0.11 18.79
C PHE A 1000 41.11 0.74 17.61
N GLY A 1001 40.53 1.93 17.44
CA GLY A 1001 40.85 2.81 16.33
C GLY A 1001 40.50 2.20 14.99
N TYR A 1002 39.28 1.63 14.84
CA TYR A 1002 38.76 1.20 13.54
C TYR A 1002 38.83 2.32 12.49
N GLU A 1003 38.75 3.58 12.94
CA GLU A 1003 38.96 4.77 12.13
C GLU A 1003 40.39 4.96 11.59
N ARG A 1004 41.37 4.19 12.05
CA ARG A 1004 42.77 4.31 11.63
C ARG A 1004 43.18 3.27 10.58
N MET A 1005 42.28 2.35 10.21
CA MET A 1005 42.55 1.27 9.24
C MET A 1005 43.06 1.76 7.87
N PHE A 1006 42.70 2.98 7.43
CA PHE A 1006 43.22 3.55 6.19
C PHE A 1006 43.69 5.00 6.40
N PRO A 1007 45.00 5.26 6.54
CA PRO A 1007 45.50 6.58 6.93
C PRO A 1007 45.33 7.68 5.87
N HIS A 1008 45.35 7.33 4.57
CA HIS A 1008 45.11 8.24 3.44
C HIS A 1008 43.88 7.77 2.67
N ARG A 1009 42.70 8.28 3.05
CA ARG A 1009 41.42 7.83 2.48
C ARG A 1009 40.43 8.97 2.34
N VAL A 1010 39.63 8.95 1.28
CA VAL A 1010 38.37 9.69 1.24
C VAL A 1010 37.30 8.85 1.94
N ARG A 1011 36.75 9.33 3.05
CA ARG A 1011 35.69 8.62 3.77
C ARG A 1011 34.31 9.05 3.30
N LEU A 1012 33.54 8.11 2.76
CA LEU A 1012 32.12 8.31 2.46
C LEU A 1012 31.25 8.04 3.70
N THR A 1013 30.33 8.95 4.03
CA THR A 1013 29.38 8.79 5.15
C THR A 1013 27.92 8.93 4.70
N LEU A 1014 27.02 8.20 5.37
CA LEU A 1014 25.66 7.92 4.91
C LEU A 1014 24.55 8.58 5.75
N SER A 1015 24.77 8.83 7.04
CA SER A 1015 23.68 9.16 8.00
C SER A 1015 23.88 10.49 8.74
N ALA A 1016 25.11 10.77 9.20
CA ALA A 1016 25.47 12.03 9.85
C ALA A 1016 26.79 12.53 9.24
N VAL A 1017 26.71 13.62 8.46
CA VAL A 1017 27.88 14.16 7.77
C VAL A 1017 28.72 14.93 8.78
N ARG A 1018 29.73 14.25 9.33
CA ARG A 1018 30.74 14.83 10.23
C ARG A 1018 31.72 15.69 9.44
N GLN A 1019 32.31 16.69 10.09
CA GLN A 1019 33.45 17.41 9.51
C GLN A 1019 34.59 16.44 9.17
N GLY A 1020 35.25 16.66 8.03
CA GLY A 1020 36.31 15.80 7.52
C GLY A 1020 35.83 14.55 6.78
N CYS A 1021 34.51 14.32 6.66
CA CYS A 1021 33.93 13.19 5.92
C CYS A 1021 33.09 13.68 4.73
N LEU A 1022 33.14 12.96 3.61
CA LEU A 1022 32.32 13.27 2.45
C LEU A 1022 30.96 12.58 2.56
N GLY A 1023 29.90 13.35 2.82
CA GLY A 1023 28.54 12.82 2.77
C GLY A 1023 28.20 12.33 1.36
N PHE A 1024 27.63 11.12 1.23
CA PHE A 1024 27.39 10.50 -0.07
C PHE A 1024 25.92 10.13 -0.30
N THR A 1025 25.42 10.37 -1.51
CA THR A 1025 24.07 10.00 -1.95
C THR A 1025 24.15 8.94 -3.05
N TYR A 1026 23.64 7.73 -2.80
CA TYR A 1026 23.58 6.67 -3.81
C TYR A 1026 22.57 6.97 -4.92
N LEU A 1027 21.33 7.24 -4.52
CA LEU A 1027 20.21 7.48 -5.41
C LEU A 1027 19.64 8.86 -5.08
N GLY A 1028 19.76 9.80 -6.02
CA GLY A 1028 19.38 11.19 -5.80
C GLY A 1028 17.91 11.33 -5.39
N GLY A 1029 17.62 12.24 -4.46
CA GLY A 1029 16.25 12.52 -4.03
C GLY A 1029 15.62 11.51 -3.06
N SER A 1030 16.32 10.43 -2.67
CA SER A 1030 15.89 9.56 -1.57
C SER A 1030 16.78 9.75 -0.34
N GLY A 1031 16.18 9.79 0.85
CA GLY A 1031 16.92 9.73 2.11
C GLY A 1031 17.23 8.31 2.57
N LEU A 1032 16.65 7.29 1.92
CA LEU A 1032 16.85 5.88 2.25
C LEU A 1032 18.15 5.34 1.66
N LEU A 1033 18.80 4.45 2.42
CA LEU A 1033 19.95 3.70 1.93
C LEU A 1033 19.48 2.46 1.14
N PRO A 1034 20.24 1.99 0.13
CA PRO A 1034 19.84 0.87 -0.74
C PRO A 1034 19.30 -0.36 -0.01
N TRP A 1035 19.90 -0.71 1.14
CA TRP A 1035 19.50 -1.87 1.94
C TRP A 1035 18.31 -1.63 2.89
N GLN A 1036 17.81 -0.40 3.02
CA GLN A 1036 16.71 -0.03 3.91
C GLN A 1036 15.33 -0.05 3.24
N GLY A 1037 15.27 -0.31 1.94
CA GLY A 1037 14.04 -0.28 1.15
C GLY A 1037 14.10 -1.24 -0.04
N THR A 1038 13.18 -1.08 -0.98
CA THR A 1038 13.11 -1.85 -2.22
C THR A 1038 13.40 -0.96 -3.44
N GLY A 1039 14.23 -1.48 -4.34
CA GLY A 1039 14.55 -0.83 -5.60
C GLY A 1039 13.33 -0.68 -6.50
N VAL A 1040 13.21 0.49 -7.14
CA VAL A 1040 12.07 0.86 -7.98
C VAL A 1040 12.54 1.65 -9.19
N LEU A 1041 11.85 1.49 -10.33
CA LEU A 1041 11.89 2.48 -11.40
C LEU A 1041 10.69 3.42 -11.20
N ASP A 1042 10.95 4.69 -10.89
CA ASP A 1042 9.90 5.68 -10.69
C ASP A 1042 9.08 5.93 -11.98
N PRO A 1043 7.95 6.65 -11.95
CA PRO A 1043 7.14 6.93 -13.14
C PRO A 1043 7.87 7.64 -14.29
N ARG A 1044 9.07 8.19 -14.05
CA ARG A 1044 9.92 8.87 -15.04
C ARG A 1044 11.08 7.98 -15.53
N GLY A 1045 11.17 6.74 -15.05
CA GLY A 1045 12.22 5.77 -15.35
C GLY A 1045 13.49 5.95 -14.53
N HIS A 1046 13.46 6.67 -13.40
CA HIS A 1046 14.63 6.77 -12.55
C HIS A 1046 14.74 5.60 -11.57
N VAL A 1047 15.94 5.07 -11.40
CA VAL A 1047 16.26 4.17 -10.29
C VAL A 1047 16.15 4.95 -8.98
N ALA A 1048 15.27 4.48 -8.11
CA ALA A 1048 15.03 5.02 -6.80
C ALA A 1048 14.81 3.88 -5.79
N ILE A 1049 14.43 4.26 -4.57
CA ILE A 1049 14.17 3.35 -3.46
C ILE A 1049 13.03 3.91 -2.61
N ASP A 1050 12.15 3.02 -2.17
CA ASP A 1050 11.08 3.31 -1.23
C ASP A 1050 10.74 2.05 -0.41
N PHE A 1051 9.90 2.18 0.61
CA PHE A 1051 9.44 1.06 1.42
C PHE A 1051 8.47 0.16 0.65
N ALA A 1052 8.61 -1.16 0.82
CA ALA A 1052 7.77 -2.15 0.13
C ALA A 1052 6.26 -1.97 0.41
N ILE A 1053 5.87 -1.56 1.63
CA ILE A 1053 4.47 -1.26 1.96
C ILE A 1053 3.95 -0.01 1.24
N SER A 1054 4.76 1.04 1.15
CA SER A 1054 4.44 2.26 0.38
C SER A 1054 4.24 1.94 -1.10
N LEU A 1055 5.17 1.18 -1.69
CA LEU A 1055 5.09 0.80 -3.11
C LEU A 1055 3.82 0.01 -3.43
N GLN A 1056 3.39 -0.91 -2.53
CA GLN A 1056 2.15 -1.67 -2.73
C GLN A 1056 0.90 -0.81 -2.60
N ASP A 1057 0.88 0.11 -1.62
CA ASP A 1057 -0.20 1.08 -1.44
C ASP A 1057 -0.35 1.97 -2.68
N GLN A 1058 0.78 2.40 -3.24
CA GLN A 1058 0.87 3.32 -4.39
C GLN A 1058 0.70 2.62 -5.75
N GLY A 1059 0.25 1.37 -5.80
CA GLY A 1059 -0.07 0.70 -7.06
C GLY A 1059 1.16 0.26 -7.88
N PHE A 1060 2.31 0.03 -7.25
CA PHE A 1060 3.45 -0.57 -7.91
C PHE A 1060 3.33 -2.10 -7.94
N VAL A 1061 3.80 -2.71 -9.04
CA VAL A 1061 3.84 -4.15 -9.24
C VAL A 1061 5.28 -4.68 -9.25
N PRO A 1062 5.49 -5.95 -8.83
CA PRO A 1062 6.82 -6.55 -8.81
C PRO A 1062 7.35 -6.87 -10.21
N VAL A 1063 8.65 -6.71 -10.38
CA VAL A 1063 9.41 -7.11 -11.57
C VAL A 1063 10.43 -8.16 -11.17
N TYR A 1064 10.28 -9.36 -11.72
CA TYR A 1064 11.22 -10.46 -11.56
C TYR A 1064 12.22 -10.46 -12.70
N SER A 1065 13.49 -10.64 -12.35
CA SER A 1065 14.61 -10.74 -13.30
C SER A 1065 15.34 -12.06 -13.08
N PRO A 1066 15.94 -12.68 -14.13
CA PRO A 1066 16.83 -13.81 -13.97
C PRO A 1066 17.97 -13.58 -12.96
N LEU A 1067 18.38 -12.32 -12.72
CA LEU A 1067 19.40 -11.97 -11.72
C LEU A 1067 19.04 -12.42 -10.29
N LEU A 1068 17.75 -12.40 -9.91
CA LEU A 1068 17.30 -12.84 -8.58
C LEU A 1068 16.36 -14.06 -8.63
N GLY A 1069 15.93 -14.45 -9.82
CA GLY A 1069 14.96 -15.50 -10.04
C GLY A 1069 13.55 -15.15 -9.53
N PRO A 1070 12.65 -16.14 -9.42
CA PRO A 1070 11.23 -15.89 -9.14
C PRO A 1070 10.90 -15.70 -7.65
N ARG A 1071 11.87 -15.83 -6.74
CA ARG A 1071 11.63 -15.83 -5.29
C ARG A 1071 11.62 -14.43 -4.66
N GLN A 1072 12.22 -13.45 -5.32
CA GLN A 1072 12.32 -12.07 -4.87
C GLN A 1072 12.20 -11.15 -6.09
N PRO A 1073 11.39 -10.09 -6.04
CA PRO A 1073 11.39 -9.09 -7.10
C PRO A 1073 12.74 -8.38 -7.15
N TRP A 1074 13.26 -8.15 -8.35
CA TRP A 1074 14.45 -7.36 -8.59
C TRP A 1074 14.17 -5.86 -8.53
N ALA A 1075 12.96 -5.45 -8.90
CA ALA A 1075 12.48 -4.09 -8.75
C ALA A 1075 10.96 -4.06 -8.58
N MET A 1076 10.44 -2.89 -8.22
CA MET A 1076 9.03 -2.54 -8.38
C MET A 1076 8.88 -1.51 -9.51
N VAL A 1077 7.72 -1.47 -10.16
CA VAL A 1077 7.39 -0.50 -11.22
C VAL A 1077 5.94 -0.04 -11.11
N PRO A 1078 5.60 1.19 -11.50
CA PRO A 1078 4.22 1.64 -11.57
C PRO A 1078 3.40 0.73 -12.48
N ALA A 1079 2.19 0.34 -12.05
CA ALA A 1079 1.34 -0.55 -12.83
C ALA A 1079 0.94 0.05 -14.21
N ASP A 1080 0.89 1.38 -14.32
CA ASP A 1080 0.61 2.14 -15.56
C ASP A 1080 1.75 2.10 -16.58
N ARG A 1081 2.91 1.54 -16.19
CA ARG A 1081 4.03 1.24 -17.10
C ARG A 1081 4.06 -0.23 -17.54
N THR A 1082 2.98 -0.97 -17.30
CA THR A 1082 2.83 -2.36 -17.73
C THR A 1082 1.75 -2.53 -18.79
N LYS A 1083 2.03 -3.39 -19.78
CA LYS A 1083 1.11 -3.75 -20.86
C LYS A 1083 0.83 -5.25 -20.80
N LEU A 1084 -0.41 -5.64 -21.05
CA LEU A 1084 -0.74 -7.04 -21.30
C LEU A 1084 -0.07 -7.48 -22.60
N ILE A 1085 0.45 -8.69 -22.61
CA ILE A 1085 0.95 -9.30 -23.85
C ILE A 1085 -0.28 -9.85 -24.58
N GLU A 1086 -0.70 -9.16 -25.63
CA GLU A 1086 -1.78 -9.61 -26.51
C GLU A 1086 -1.34 -10.89 -27.22
N SER A 1087 -2.07 -11.99 -26.99
CA SER A 1087 -1.88 -13.21 -27.74
C SER A 1087 -2.65 -13.11 -29.05
N THR A 1088 -1.97 -12.85 -30.16
CA THR A 1088 -2.51 -13.13 -31.49
C THR A 1088 -2.62 -14.63 -31.67
N PHE A 1089 -3.82 -15.19 -31.49
CA PHE A 1089 -4.14 -16.57 -31.88
C PHE A 1089 -4.53 -16.60 -33.37
N PRO A 1090 -4.22 -17.69 -34.12
CA PRO A 1090 -3.64 -18.95 -33.67
C PRO A 1090 -2.10 -18.95 -33.69
N VAL A 1091 -1.54 -19.43 -32.59
CA VAL A 1091 -0.10 -19.60 -32.41
C VAL A 1091 0.36 -20.81 -33.22
N GLN A 1092 1.36 -20.64 -34.09
CA GLN A 1092 1.99 -21.76 -34.79
C GLN A 1092 2.53 -22.80 -33.80
N ARG A 1093 2.23 -24.09 -34.04
CA ARG A 1093 2.75 -25.23 -33.26
C ARG A 1093 4.27 -25.10 -33.09
N GLY A 1094 4.74 -25.01 -31.84
CA GLY A 1094 6.17 -25.03 -31.50
C GLY A 1094 6.76 -23.70 -30.99
N VAL A 1095 6.01 -22.59 -31.04
CA VAL A 1095 6.47 -21.29 -30.51
C VAL A 1095 6.02 -21.12 -29.05
N SER A 1096 6.98 -20.96 -28.13
CA SER A 1096 6.70 -20.61 -26.73
C SER A 1096 6.16 -19.18 -26.65
N VAL A 1097 4.84 -19.02 -26.60
CA VAL A 1097 4.21 -17.70 -26.46
C VAL A 1097 4.52 -17.15 -25.08
N ARG A 1098 5.13 -15.97 -25.06
CA ARG A 1098 5.28 -15.20 -23.84
C ARG A 1098 3.89 -14.73 -23.41
N THR A 1099 3.43 -15.14 -22.24
CA THR A 1099 2.13 -14.78 -21.69
C THR A 1099 2.31 -13.94 -20.43
N GLY A 1100 1.39 -13.01 -20.15
CA GLY A 1100 1.40 -12.17 -18.95
C GLY A 1100 1.58 -10.68 -19.21
N LEU A 1101 2.31 -9.99 -18.32
CA LEU A 1101 2.61 -8.56 -18.42
C LEU A 1101 4.03 -8.33 -18.92
N ARG A 1102 4.19 -7.30 -19.74
CA ARG A 1102 5.50 -6.74 -20.12
C ARG A 1102 5.61 -5.29 -19.69
N LEU A 1103 6.84 -4.83 -19.51
CA LEU A 1103 7.11 -3.41 -19.35
C LEU A 1103 6.94 -2.68 -20.69
N ASP A 1104 6.50 -1.43 -20.62
CA ASP A 1104 6.52 -0.54 -21.78
C ASP A 1104 7.96 -0.34 -22.30
N GLU A 1105 8.16 -0.50 -23.60
CA GLU A 1105 9.50 -0.44 -24.21
C GLU A 1105 10.12 0.96 -24.16
N GLU A 1106 9.31 2.02 -24.28
CA GLU A 1106 9.79 3.39 -24.16
C GLU A 1106 10.21 3.69 -22.72
N PHE A 1107 9.45 3.16 -21.74
CA PHE A 1107 9.79 3.24 -20.33
C PHE A 1107 11.10 2.52 -20.00
N LEU A 1108 11.32 1.31 -20.56
CA LEU A 1108 12.59 0.57 -20.41
C LEU A 1108 13.80 1.37 -20.87
N ARG A 1109 13.71 2.02 -22.04
CA ARG A 1109 14.79 2.85 -22.60
C ARG A 1109 15.07 4.10 -21.77
N LYS A 1110 14.13 4.53 -20.93
CA LYS A 1110 14.28 5.69 -20.04
C LYS A 1110 14.98 5.35 -18.72
N ALA A 1111 15.26 4.08 -18.42
CA ALA A 1111 15.91 3.64 -17.19
C ALA A 1111 17.25 4.35 -16.96
N ARG A 1112 17.36 5.14 -15.89
CA ARG A 1112 18.57 5.94 -15.58
C ARG A 1112 18.69 6.27 -14.10
N LEU A 1113 19.84 6.76 -13.65
CA LEU A 1113 20.00 7.15 -12.25
C LEU A 1113 19.28 8.48 -11.93
N ARG A 1114 18.62 8.55 -10.77
CA ARG A 1114 18.06 9.82 -10.26
C ARG A 1114 19.19 10.77 -9.83
N ARG A 1115 19.19 12.00 -10.31
CA ARG A 1115 20.13 13.08 -9.90
C ARG A 1115 19.34 14.18 -9.20
N LYS A 1116 19.95 14.83 -8.20
CA LYS A 1116 19.31 15.86 -7.36
C LYS A 1116 19.30 17.23 -8.03
#